data_AF-A0A8H5I8Q1-F1
#
_entry.id   AF-A0A8H5I8Q1-F1
#
_cell.length_a   1.000
_cell.length_b   1.000
_cell.length_c   1.000
_cell.angle_alpha   90.00
_cell.angle_beta   90.00
_cell.angle_gamma   90.00
#
_symmetry.space_group_name_H-M   'P 1'
#
loop_
_entity.id
_entity.type
_entity.pdbx_description
1 polymer ?
#
loop_
_entity_poly.entity_id
_entity_poly.type
_entity_poly.pdbx_seq_one_letter_code
_entity_poly.pdbx_strand_id
1 'polypeptide(L)'
;MKLSSVLCGVFATLTVAFPKEYLSLATWGVEGYAKDNPLGITTGGKGGKTVTVTTAEELVAAVKGTEPKIVKLKGKVTLPARLKVGSNTSLIGVGLTAHITGAGVDVYHGDNVILQNLKITHILDNDCITIRNSTRVWVDHNEFASDINQGPDHYDGQVDIIRASDWITVSWNYFHDHWKSSLVGNDATFRDLDFGHLHVTYHHNYWRNMGTRGPAGRFGHQHIYNNLYEDFLYQAIHSRSDNQVLVEGNVFRGNTSEALSTYGLVIPMDSPNTCTCGDEELDGYANLGAKNDWGKAGVNITQKGNFYKADYKYKLTPLKLVPTVAKLGAGVGRIWIFPEKGETRPPPPPVACLSHVHQSKANDTCESLALEYGVSSAEIFINNPDILQCDDMVEYVPICLPFQCNTYQVKENDTCTSVSESLGITIKDFMSLNPWTPGDAYKDFPFGKFVCTTPSDGHYNRTIKNSDPADSNYADEVVPRPENADPAANKQCGRWYTVEEGDDCLSVLGQHDMSLSLFTAANPSISPSNCTTCLIPGQAYCVGPTKNALPESYPPPPYWRHGCYFSGNDDFYRPTLALTGPRLNHIKPLSISSCQAYCLSLSLPVFGLQNRDICICDDRLRMDSRPNNIYGCESRCGYGYEDSSCGPEQHPIEVFSSQELLAVEYVNIGCFESEKEYVLLGRNYMEWRDGTLEECAYFCHDSDYFALQTKYYSPVEQVNFCICGNQLNPIIKKLKGDKESADEKGDNLLKCNSNNYIATLHVRDKYTAMIAFEWLTWIASSVMTTNLFRFLIGTIGTISICFIINKILNRILLYKSSTAQPWDWSKEIVLIIGGSGGIGSEMVNKFSRRNIKVVSFDIHPPKSTLSPNAHFYKVDVTSPHSIREAMGQVRREIGDPTVLINNAGIALGKDILTCNADQIKQIVEVNLLAHFWLVQELLPSMVKQNHGHVVSIASVASFITINLTTHSTFRDPLQEPNDVAEAIVDHVLNGRRGDLFLPGYAGLLSGIRGFPAWMQEMIRDSKAGVLRETSF
;
A
#
# COMPACT_ATOMS: atom_id res chain seq x y z
N MET A 1 35.50 8.79 -27.18
CA MET A 1 36.75 8.43 -26.48
C MET A 1 36.45 8.24 -24.99
N LYS A 2 36.86 7.11 -24.40
CA LYS A 2 36.95 6.79 -22.95
C LYS A 2 36.13 7.66 -21.96
N LEU A 3 34.87 7.28 -21.72
CA LEU A 3 34.17 7.58 -20.45
C LEU A 3 33.38 6.37 -19.87
N SER A 4 33.38 5.22 -20.55
CA SER A 4 32.66 4.01 -20.13
C SER A 4 33.27 3.29 -18.92
N SER A 5 34.54 3.56 -18.60
CA SER A 5 35.28 2.87 -17.54
C SER A 5 35.11 3.46 -16.13
N VAL A 6 34.34 4.53 -15.96
CA VAL A 6 34.14 5.18 -14.63
C VAL A 6 32.74 4.96 -14.08
N LEU A 7 31.68 4.98 -14.91
CA LEU A 7 30.31 4.72 -14.43
C LEU A 7 30.08 3.28 -13.96
N CYS A 8 30.81 2.31 -14.52
CA CYS A 8 30.73 0.90 -14.11
C CYS A 8 31.21 0.68 -12.66
N GLY A 9 32.02 1.60 -12.10
CA GLY A 9 32.52 1.52 -10.72
C GLY A 9 31.60 2.11 -9.65
N VAL A 10 30.55 2.87 -10.01
CA VAL A 10 29.70 3.60 -9.02
C VAL A 10 28.33 2.92 -8.83
N PHE A 11 27.80 2.25 -9.85
CA PHE A 11 26.61 1.40 -9.70
C PHE A 11 26.89 0.06 -9.01
N ALA A 12 28.15 -0.33 -8.83
CA ALA A 12 28.56 -1.56 -8.15
C ALA A 12 28.49 -1.50 -6.60
N THR A 13 28.15 -0.35 -6.00
CA THR A 13 28.14 -0.18 -4.52
C THR A 13 26.90 0.53 -3.97
N LEU A 14 25.81 0.57 -4.74
CA LEU A 14 24.48 0.94 -4.25
C LEU A 14 23.45 -0.13 -4.61
N THR A 15 23.78 -1.39 -4.28
CA THR A 15 22.74 -2.36 -3.97
C THR A 15 21.99 -1.86 -2.74
N VAL A 16 20.81 -1.27 -2.93
CA VAL A 16 19.77 -1.39 -1.91
C VAL A 16 19.42 -2.87 -1.92
N ALA A 17 20.00 -3.59 -0.97
CA ALA A 17 19.86 -5.03 -0.90
C ALA A 17 18.39 -5.42 -1.00
N PHE A 18 18.03 -6.17 -2.05
CA PHE A 18 16.71 -6.79 -2.11
C PHE A 18 16.51 -7.66 -0.85
N PRO A 19 15.28 -8.00 -0.42
CA PRO A 19 15.08 -8.91 0.71
C PRO A 19 15.95 -10.18 0.62
N LYS A 20 16.14 -10.69 -0.61
CA LYS A 20 17.05 -11.79 -0.96
C LYS A 20 18.51 -11.59 -0.51
N GLU A 21 19.06 -10.39 -0.63
CA GLU A 21 20.44 -10.07 -0.24
C GLU A 21 20.60 -10.02 1.29
N TYR A 22 19.65 -9.44 2.03
CA TYR A 22 19.66 -9.49 3.50
C TYR A 22 19.52 -10.92 4.02
N LEU A 23 18.64 -11.71 3.40
CA LEU A 23 18.45 -13.12 3.75
C LEU A 23 19.68 -13.99 3.38
N SER A 24 20.47 -13.62 2.37
CA SER A 24 21.74 -14.28 2.03
C SER A 24 22.86 -14.12 3.08
N LEU A 25 22.71 -13.17 4.01
CA LEU A 25 23.65 -12.98 5.12
C LEU A 25 23.48 -14.05 6.19
N ALA A 26 22.26 -14.56 6.37
CA ALA A 26 21.93 -15.62 7.30
C ALA A 26 22.01 -17.01 6.64
N THR A 27 22.06 -18.03 7.49
CA THR A 27 22.20 -19.44 7.13
C THR A 27 20.85 -20.14 7.16
N TRP A 28 20.59 -20.93 6.12
CA TRP A 28 19.34 -21.67 5.89
C TRP A 28 19.61 -23.18 6.00
N GLY A 29 18.65 -23.92 6.53
CA GLY A 29 18.83 -25.34 6.91
C GLY A 29 19.32 -25.52 8.35
N VAL A 30 19.64 -26.76 8.73
CA VAL A 30 19.99 -27.11 10.10
C VAL A 30 21.32 -26.46 10.52
N GLU A 31 21.31 -25.73 11.63
CA GLU A 31 22.49 -25.22 12.33
C GLU A 31 22.43 -25.58 13.83
N GLY A 32 23.46 -25.17 14.57
CA GLY A 32 23.54 -25.39 16.01
C GLY A 32 23.73 -26.85 16.40
N TYR A 33 23.34 -27.17 17.63
CA TYR A 33 23.48 -28.51 18.18
C TYR A 33 22.63 -29.57 17.46
N ALA A 34 21.52 -29.21 16.79
CA ALA A 34 20.82 -30.14 15.90
C ALA A 34 21.65 -30.53 14.64
N LYS A 35 22.66 -29.74 14.26
CA LYS A 35 23.53 -30.02 13.11
C LYS A 35 24.81 -30.74 13.53
N ASP A 36 25.54 -30.13 14.45
CA ASP A 36 26.89 -30.50 14.85
C ASP A 36 26.85 -31.02 16.30
N ASN A 37 26.78 -32.35 16.45
CA ASN A 37 26.74 -33.04 17.74
C ASN A 37 27.35 -34.47 17.63
N PRO A 38 27.67 -35.15 18.75
CA PRO A 38 28.27 -36.49 18.74
C PRO A 38 27.41 -37.61 18.13
N LEU A 39 26.09 -37.40 18.01
CA LEU A 39 25.12 -38.35 17.43
C LEU A 39 24.84 -38.09 15.94
N GLY A 40 25.42 -37.03 15.36
CA GLY A 40 25.24 -36.63 13.97
C GLY A 40 24.02 -35.72 13.71
N ILE A 41 23.95 -35.20 12.50
CA ILE A 41 22.95 -34.22 12.06
C ILE A 41 21.50 -34.74 12.15
N THR A 42 20.59 -33.89 12.61
CA THR A 42 19.14 -34.07 12.54
C THR A 42 18.69 -33.99 11.07
N THR A 43 18.23 -35.11 10.52
CA THR A 43 17.67 -35.22 9.16
C THR A 43 16.15 -35.43 9.14
N GLY A 44 15.53 -35.65 10.30
CA GLY A 44 14.12 -36.03 10.41
C GLY A 44 13.79 -37.26 9.56
N GLY A 45 12.73 -37.16 8.77
CA GLY A 45 12.23 -38.21 7.89
C GLY A 45 12.90 -38.35 6.52
N LYS A 46 14.07 -37.73 6.29
CA LYS A 46 14.77 -37.78 4.99
C LYS A 46 15.01 -39.23 4.52
N GLY A 47 14.70 -39.50 3.25
CA GLY A 47 14.75 -40.85 2.66
C GLY A 47 13.54 -41.74 3.02
N GLY A 48 12.61 -41.23 3.83
CA GLY A 48 11.38 -41.89 4.24
C GLY A 48 10.21 -41.69 3.27
N LYS A 49 9.05 -42.27 3.63
CA LYS A 49 7.81 -42.05 2.87
C LYS A 49 7.24 -40.66 3.18
N THR A 50 6.91 -39.91 2.13
CA THR A 50 6.15 -38.66 2.25
C THR A 50 4.64 -38.93 2.23
N VAL A 51 3.90 -38.34 3.16
CA VAL A 51 2.44 -38.37 3.24
C VAL A 51 1.90 -36.98 3.54
N THR A 52 0.85 -36.55 2.84
CA THR A 52 0.12 -35.31 3.15
C THR A 52 -1.14 -35.67 3.94
N VAL A 53 -1.40 -34.94 5.02
CA VAL A 53 -2.54 -35.13 5.93
C VAL A 53 -3.34 -33.85 6.07
N THR A 54 -4.65 -33.98 6.28
CA THR A 54 -5.61 -32.87 6.40
C THR A 54 -6.52 -32.98 7.63
N THR A 55 -6.60 -34.16 8.25
CA THR A 55 -7.39 -34.40 9.47
C THR A 55 -6.52 -34.69 10.69
N ALA A 56 -7.09 -34.56 11.89
CA ALA A 56 -6.39 -34.86 13.14
C ALA A 56 -6.07 -36.36 13.25
N GLU A 57 -6.98 -37.22 12.79
CA GLU A 57 -6.87 -38.66 12.79
C GLU A 57 -5.75 -39.15 11.86
N GLU A 58 -5.68 -38.61 10.63
CA GLU A 58 -4.59 -38.85 9.69
C GLU A 58 -3.25 -38.42 10.27
N LEU A 59 -3.18 -37.22 10.85
CA LEU A 59 -1.97 -36.69 11.46
C LEU A 59 -1.47 -37.58 12.62
N VAL A 60 -2.38 -37.96 13.54
CA VAL A 60 -2.09 -38.85 14.68
C VAL A 60 -1.69 -40.26 14.22
N ALA A 61 -2.15 -40.74 13.07
CA ALA A 61 -1.69 -41.99 12.49
C ALA A 61 -0.30 -41.86 11.84
N ALA A 62 -0.08 -40.79 11.08
CA ALA A 62 1.10 -40.62 10.23
C ALA A 62 2.42 -40.37 10.99
N VAL A 63 2.38 -39.69 12.15
CA VAL A 63 3.61 -39.33 12.90
C VAL A 63 4.16 -40.44 13.82
N LYS A 64 3.51 -41.61 13.88
CA LYS A 64 3.85 -42.69 14.82
C LYS A 64 5.04 -43.56 14.37
N GLY A 65 5.61 -44.27 15.34
CA GLY A 65 6.68 -45.25 15.12
C GLY A 65 8.04 -44.64 14.80
N THR A 66 9.01 -45.49 14.43
CA THR A 66 10.44 -45.12 14.30
C THR A 66 10.96 -45.06 12.87
N GLU A 67 10.20 -45.54 11.88
CA GLU A 67 10.62 -45.54 10.48
C GLU A 67 10.72 -44.10 9.92
N PRO A 68 11.69 -43.79 9.04
CA PRO A 68 11.78 -42.49 8.38
C PRO A 68 10.48 -42.10 7.63
N LYS A 69 9.95 -40.90 7.90
CA LYS A 69 8.76 -40.36 7.21
C LYS A 69 8.65 -38.84 7.23
N ILE A 70 8.14 -38.27 6.14
CA ILE A 70 7.82 -36.85 6.00
C ILE A 70 6.30 -36.69 6.03
N VAL A 71 5.77 -36.05 7.07
CA VAL A 71 4.34 -35.80 7.26
C VAL A 71 4.07 -34.33 6.94
N LYS A 72 3.36 -34.07 5.84
CA LYS A 72 2.99 -32.73 5.38
C LYS A 72 1.58 -32.38 5.86
N LEU A 73 1.45 -31.49 6.84
CA LEU A 73 0.15 -31.02 7.35
C LEU A 73 -0.40 -29.89 6.46
N LYS A 74 -1.60 -30.06 5.90
CA LYS A 74 -2.29 -29.03 5.11
C LYS A 74 -3.61 -28.65 5.79
N GLY A 75 -3.82 -27.35 6.04
CA GLY A 75 -5.02 -26.84 6.69
C GLY A 75 -4.98 -26.87 8.22
N LYS A 76 -6.09 -26.44 8.83
CA LYS A 76 -6.27 -26.37 10.28
C LYS A 76 -6.77 -27.70 10.84
N VAL A 77 -6.14 -28.16 11.91
CA VAL A 77 -6.56 -29.32 12.71
C VAL A 77 -6.75 -28.93 14.18
N THR A 78 -7.77 -29.52 14.80
CA THR A 78 -7.98 -29.45 16.25
C THR A 78 -7.63 -30.82 16.82
N LEU A 79 -6.55 -30.90 17.60
CA LEU A 79 -6.10 -32.15 18.20
C LEU A 79 -6.91 -32.45 19.47
N PRO A 80 -7.47 -33.67 19.62
CA PRO A 80 -8.23 -34.06 20.81
C PRO A 80 -7.33 -34.44 22.00
N ALA A 81 -6.04 -34.68 21.76
CA ALA A 81 -5.03 -35.03 22.75
C ALA A 81 -3.63 -34.72 22.17
N ARG A 82 -2.60 -34.67 23.03
CA ARG A 82 -1.22 -34.34 22.59
C ARG A 82 -0.73 -35.25 21.47
N LEU A 83 -0.21 -34.64 20.41
CA LEU A 83 0.32 -35.35 19.24
C LEU A 83 1.70 -35.93 19.53
N LYS A 84 1.76 -37.24 19.79
CA LYS A 84 3.01 -37.97 20.03
C LYS A 84 3.75 -38.24 18.71
N VAL A 85 4.82 -37.50 18.46
CA VAL A 85 5.67 -37.65 17.27
C VAL A 85 6.80 -38.63 17.56
N GLY A 86 6.94 -39.66 16.74
CA GLY A 86 7.99 -40.68 16.86
C GLY A 86 9.29 -40.30 16.16
N SER A 87 10.34 -41.08 16.40
CA SER A 87 11.68 -40.88 15.82
C SER A 87 11.70 -40.92 14.29
N ASN A 88 12.71 -40.28 13.70
CA ASN A 88 12.91 -40.14 12.24
C ASN A 88 11.70 -39.53 11.52
N THR A 89 11.11 -38.48 12.10
CA THR A 89 9.92 -37.81 11.54
C THR A 89 10.23 -36.37 11.18
N SER A 90 9.84 -35.94 9.98
CA SER A 90 9.69 -34.51 9.67
C SER A 90 8.20 -34.17 9.59
N LEU A 91 7.67 -33.44 10.58
CA LEU A 91 6.33 -32.87 10.53
C LEU A 91 6.45 -31.43 10.00
N ILE A 92 5.97 -31.22 8.76
CA ILE A 92 6.16 -29.97 8.01
C ILE A 92 4.81 -29.40 7.62
N GLY A 93 4.56 -28.12 7.90
CA GLY A 93 3.35 -27.43 7.45
C GLY A 93 3.37 -27.06 5.96
N VAL A 94 2.21 -27.12 5.29
CA VAL A 94 2.05 -26.75 3.87
C VAL A 94 1.60 -25.29 3.74
N GLY A 95 2.48 -24.47 3.17
CA GLY A 95 2.23 -23.05 2.91
C GLY A 95 2.01 -22.27 4.21
N LEU A 96 0.97 -21.45 4.25
CA LEU A 96 0.52 -20.70 5.44
C LEU A 96 -0.64 -21.38 6.19
N THR A 97 -1.05 -22.59 5.77
CA THR A 97 -2.35 -23.17 6.16
C THR A 97 -2.29 -24.12 7.35
N ALA A 98 -1.10 -24.61 7.71
CA ALA A 98 -0.91 -25.65 8.72
C ALA A 98 -1.08 -25.09 10.13
N HIS A 99 -2.28 -25.25 10.71
CA HIS A 99 -2.64 -24.66 12.01
C HIS A 99 -3.11 -25.74 12.99
N ILE A 100 -2.38 -25.92 14.08
CA ILE A 100 -2.69 -26.83 15.19
C ILE A 100 -3.33 -26.04 16.34
N THR A 101 -4.43 -26.58 16.87
CA THR A 101 -5.16 -26.06 18.04
C THR A 101 -5.67 -27.22 18.91
N GLY A 102 -6.17 -26.93 20.11
CA GLY A 102 -6.76 -27.94 21.02
C GLY A 102 -5.74 -28.62 21.94
N ALA A 103 -4.72 -29.26 21.38
CA ALA A 103 -3.62 -29.87 22.14
C ALA A 103 -2.27 -29.70 21.43
N GLY A 104 -1.17 -29.69 22.19
CA GLY A 104 0.18 -29.50 21.65
C GLY A 104 0.87 -30.77 21.14
N VAL A 105 2.11 -30.60 20.66
CA VAL A 105 2.96 -31.67 20.12
C VAL A 105 3.90 -32.21 21.21
N ASP A 106 4.13 -33.51 21.26
CA ASP A 106 4.95 -34.20 22.27
C ASP A 106 6.00 -35.08 21.57
N VAL A 107 7.28 -34.73 21.71
CA VAL A 107 8.42 -35.54 21.29
C VAL A 107 8.98 -36.21 22.54
N TYR A 108 8.61 -37.48 22.75
CA TYR A 108 8.90 -38.23 23.97
C TYR A 108 9.61 -39.55 23.66
N HIS A 109 10.82 -39.75 24.20
CA HIS A 109 11.74 -40.79 23.74
C HIS A 109 11.98 -40.77 22.22
N GLY A 110 11.91 -39.57 21.64
CA GLY A 110 12.13 -39.31 20.22
C GLY A 110 13.61 -39.08 19.92
N ASP A 111 14.00 -39.42 18.71
CA ASP A 111 15.32 -39.15 18.18
C ASP A 111 15.19 -38.77 16.71
N ASN A 112 15.99 -37.79 16.27
CA ASN A 112 16.01 -37.32 14.88
C ASN A 112 14.63 -36.83 14.38
N VAL A 113 14.17 -35.69 14.90
CA VAL A 113 12.83 -35.13 14.62
C VAL A 113 12.92 -33.67 14.12
N ILE A 114 12.15 -33.35 13.08
CA ILE A 114 11.99 -31.98 12.56
C ILE A 114 10.53 -31.56 12.72
N LEU A 115 10.29 -30.41 13.35
CA LEU A 115 8.99 -29.76 13.50
C LEU A 115 9.08 -28.38 12.83
N GLN A 116 8.48 -28.23 11.64
CA GLN A 116 8.76 -27.08 10.78
C GLN A 116 7.51 -26.46 10.13
N ASN A 117 7.48 -25.13 10.03
CA ASN A 117 6.43 -24.38 9.32
C ASN A 117 5.00 -24.62 9.87
N LEU A 118 4.87 -24.89 11.17
CA LEU A 118 3.59 -25.10 11.86
C LEU A 118 3.16 -23.84 12.60
N LYS A 119 1.89 -23.47 12.50
CA LYS A 119 1.25 -22.52 13.43
C LYS A 119 0.62 -23.32 14.57
N ILE A 120 1.02 -23.10 15.81
CA ILE A 120 0.47 -23.80 16.98
C ILE A 120 0.03 -22.74 18.00
N THR A 121 -1.26 -22.67 18.29
CA THR A 121 -1.78 -21.55 19.11
C THR A 121 -2.89 -21.96 20.06
N HIS A 122 -3.02 -21.21 21.16
CA HIS A 122 -4.12 -21.34 22.14
C HIS A 122 -4.25 -22.78 22.69
N ILE A 123 -3.13 -23.36 23.12
CA ILE A 123 -3.10 -24.68 23.77
C ILE A 123 -3.34 -24.49 25.26
N LEU A 124 -4.57 -24.74 25.72
CA LEU A 124 -4.99 -24.57 27.12
C LEU A 124 -4.30 -25.59 28.03
N ASP A 125 -3.92 -25.13 29.23
CA ASP A 125 -3.32 -25.95 30.30
C ASP A 125 -2.16 -26.87 29.85
N ASN A 126 -1.45 -26.51 28.78
CA ASN A 126 -0.41 -27.34 28.17
C ASN A 126 0.52 -26.55 27.22
N ASP A 127 1.65 -27.18 26.88
CA ASP A 127 2.64 -26.58 25.98
C ASP A 127 2.26 -26.70 24.50
N CYS A 128 2.67 -25.76 23.66
CA CYS A 128 2.55 -25.91 22.20
C CYS A 128 3.45 -27.06 21.69
N ILE A 129 4.69 -27.17 22.18
CA ILE A 129 5.62 -28.28 21.95
C ILE A 129 6.30 -28.63 23.28
N THR A 130 6.38 -29.92 23.62
CA THR A 130 7.32 -30.44 24.63
C THR A 130 8.24 -31.45 23.99
N ILE A 131 9.53 -31.31 24.27
CA ILE A 131 10.59 -32.25 23.93
C ILE A 131 11.12 -32.82 25.24
N ARG A 132 10.97 -34.13 25.45
CA ARG A 132 11.29 -34.78 26.72
C ARG A 132 11.99 -36.12 26.54
N ASN A 133 13.12 -36.31 27.22
CA ASN A 133 14.00 -37.48 27.09
C ASN A 133 14.25 -37.84 25.62
N SER A 134 14.58 -36.83 24.82
CA SER A 134 14.65 -36.92 23.35
C SER A 134 15.89 -36.21 22.81
N THR A 135 16.46 -36.73 21.73
CA THR A 135 17.70 -36.17 21.13
C THR A 135 17.52 -35.75 19.68
N ARG A 136 18.40 -34.86 19.18
CA ARG A 136 18.44 -34.46 17.76
C ARG A 136 17.08 -33.95 17.26
N VAL A 137 16.63 -32.83 17.83
CA VAL A 137 15.35 -32.19 17.45
C VAL A 137 15.59 -30.80 16.88
N TRP A 138 14.92 -30.49 15.77
CA TRP A 138 14.95 -29.18 15.13
C TRP A 138 13.54 -28.58 15.07
N VAL A 139 13.35 -27.41 15.70
CA VAL A 139 12.10 -26.65 15.73
C VAL A 139 12.30 -25.38 14.93
N ASP A 140 11.72 -25.30 13.73
CA ASP A 140 12.11 -24.32 12.72
C ASP A 140 10.93 -23.62 12.01
N HIS A 141 11.00 -22.30 11.79
CA HIS A 141 9.98 -21.55 11.03
C HIS A 141 8.51 -21.70 11.52
N ASN A 142 8.30 -22.01 12.81
CA ASN A 142 6.96 -22.15 13.39
C ASN A 142 6.43 -20.80 13.91
N GLU A 143 5.11 -20.71 14.09
CA GLU A 143 4.44 -19.58 14.75
C GLU A 143 3.75 -20.06 16.03
N PHE A 144 4.08 -19.48 17.18
CA PHE A 144 3.53 -19.80 18.49
C PHE A 144 2.84 -18.59 19.08
N ALA A 145 1.55 -18.72 19.43
CA ALA A 145 0.75 -17.61 19.95
C ALA A 145 -0.39 -18.03 20.88
N SER A 146 -0.83 -17.11 21.74
CA SER A 146 -1.97 -17.30 22.63
C SER A 146 -2.64 -15.95 22.93
N ASP A 147 -3.12 -15.74 24.16
CA ASP A 147 -3.53 -14.44 24.68
C ASP A 147 -2.81 -14.15 26.01
N ILE A 148 -1.91 -13.15 26.00
CA ILE A 148 -1.19 -12.69 27.19
C ILE A 148 -2.12 -12.04 28.24
N ASN A 149 -3.34 -11.64 27.88
CA ASN A 149 -4.25 -10.99 28.82
C ASN A 149 -4.93 -11.96 29.80
N GLN A 150 -4.85 -13.27 29.57
CA GLN A 150 -5.41 -14.30 30.46
C GLN A 150 -4.53 -14.59 31.70
N GLY A 151 -3.34 -13.97 31.79
CA GLY A 151 -2.39 -14.21 32.88
C GLY A 151 -1.48 -15.43 32.63
N PRO A 152 -0.52 -15.68 33.54
CA PRO A 152 0.61 -16.57 33.29
C PRO A 152 0.28 -18.06 33.17
N ASP A 153 -0.74 -18.56 33.87
CA ASP A 153 -1.01 -20.00 33.97
C ASP A 153 -2.22 -20.48 33.15
N HIS A 154 -2.93 -19.60 32.43
CA HIS A 154 -4.05 -20.01 31.56
C HIS A 154 -3.59 -20.78 30.30
N TYR A 155 -2.36 -20.52 29.88
CA TYR A 155 -1.60 -21.31 28.91
C TYR A 155 -0.28 -21.72 29.58
N ASP A 156 0.29 -22.88 29.25
CA ASP A 156 1.57 -23.30 29.84
C ASP A 156 2.76 -22.81 29.01
N GLY A 157 3.60 -23.69 28.46
CA GLY A 157 4.73 -23.32 27.60
C GLY A 157 4.38 -23.05 26.13
N GLN A 158 5.31 -22.46 25.37
CA GLN A 158 5.33 -22.60 23.90
C GLN A 158 6.26 -23.73 23.47
N VAL A 159 7.52 -23.73 23.92
CA VAL A 159 8.49 -24.78 23.56
C VAL A 159 9.31 -25.19 24.79
N ASP A 160 8.94 -26.31 25.39
CA ASP A 160 9.58 -26.83 26.59
C ASP A 160 10.52 -28.01 26.28
N ILE A 161 11.76 -27.93 26.77
CA ILE A 161 12.85 -28.88 26.50
C ILE A 161 13.35 -29.43 27.84
N ILE A 162 13.00 -30.67 28.18
CA ILE A 162 13.06 -31.13 29.58
C ILE A 162 13.61 -32.57 29.68
N ARG A 163 14.01 -33.01 30.88
CA ARG A 163 14.30 -34.42 31.22
C ARG A 163 15.34 -35.08 30.31
N ALA A 164 16.61 -34.71 30.45
CA ALA A 164 17.75 -35.21 29.67
C ALA A 164 17.60 -35.09 28.13
N SER A 165 16.74 -34.19 27.64
CA SER A 165 16.68 -33.90 26.21
C SER A 165 17.95 -33.20 25.75
N ASP A 166 18.40 -33.45 24.53
CA ASP A 166 19.75 -33.05 24.13
C ASP A 166 19.93 -32.83 22.62
N TRP A 167 20.92 -32.02 22.25
CA TRP A 167 21.29 -31.72 20.85
C TRP A 167 20.15 -31.09 20.04
N ILE A 168 19.65 -29.94 20.49
CA ILE A 168 18.43 -29.31 19.98
C ILE A 168 18.73 -27.93 19.38
N THR A 169 18.06 -27.59 18.28
CA THR A 169 18.05 -26.23 17.72
C THR A 169 16.62 -25.73 17.56
N VAL A 170 16.38 -24.51 18.03
CA VAL A 170 15.14 -23.74 17.90
C VAL A 170 15.48 -22.51 17.06
N SER A 171 15.06 -22.47 15.79
CA SER A 171 15.48 -21.45 14.84
C SER A 171 14.34 -20.82 14.05
N TRP A 172 14.46 -19.54 13.71
CA TRP A 172 13.52 -18.85 12.82
C TRP A 172 12.04 -18.94 13.25
N ASN A 173 11.74 -19.21 14.51
CA ASN A 173 10.36 -19.27 14.98
C ASN A 173 9.87 -17.87 15.37
N TYR A 174 8.58 -17.62 15.21
CA TYR A 174 7.92 -16.40 15.67
C TYR A 174 7.06 -16.73 16.90
N PHE A 175 7.47 -16.22 18.05
CA PHE A 175 6.79 -16.37 19.34
C PHE A 175 6.13 -15.04 19.70
N HIS A 176 4.83 -15.03 19.98
CA HIS A 176 4.16 -13.79 20.37
C HIS A 176 2.93 -13.95 21.25
N ASP A 177 2.55 -12.86 21.92
CA ASP A 177 1.29 -12.70 22.66
C ASP A 177 1.05 -13.85 23.68
N HIS A 178 2.05 -14.09 24.53
CA HIS A 178 2.06 -15.24 25.45
C HIS A 178 2.93 -14.97 26.70
N TRP A 179 2.65 -15.66 27.82
CA TRP A 179 3.43 -15.51 29.06
C TRP A 179 4.74 -16.32 29.06
N LYS A 180 4.67 -17.64 29.27
CA LYS A 180 5.83 -18.50 29.60
C LYS A 180 6.42 -19.16 28.35
N SER A 181 7.30 -18.49 27.60
CA SER A 181 7.63 -18.95 26.24
C SER A 181 8.37 -20.29 26.12
N SER A 182 9.60 -20.43 26.64
CA SER A 182 10.41 -21.63 26.44
C SER A 182 11.23 -21.99 27.68
N LEU A 183 10.90 -23.11 28.31
CA LEU A 183 11.61 -23.64 29.48
C LEU A 183 12.62 -24.73 29.06
N VAL A 184 13.83 -24.68 29.62
CA VAL A 184 14.88 -25.69 29.42
C VAL A 184 15.25 -26.31 30.77
N GLY A 185 14.85 -27.57 31.01
CA GLY A 185 14.94 -28.24 32.32
C GLY A 185 13.81 -27.82 33.27
N ASN A 186 12.83 -28.71 33.49
CA ASN A 186 11.54 -28.31 34.09
C ASN A 186 11.55 -28.14 35.62
N ASP A 187 12.50 -28.74 36.33
CA ASP A 187 12.51 -28.80 37.80
C ASP A 187 13.95 -28.88 38.31
N ALA A 188 14.30 -28.09 39.32
CA ALA A 188 15.64 -28.06 39.90
C ALA A 188 16.00 -29.37 40.64
N THR A 189 15.01 -30.17 41.04
CA THR A 189 15.23 -31.50 41.65
C THR A 189 15.71 -32.56 40.63
N PHE A 190 15.54 -32.33 39.33
CA PHE A 190 16.03 -33.23 38.28
C PHE A 190 17.50 -32.97 37.88
N ARG A 191 18.31 -32.34 38.75
CA ARG A 191 19.74 -32.12 38.51
C ARG A 191 20.47 -33.38 38.03
N ASP A 192 20.32 -34.50 38.73
CA ASP A 192 21.02 -35.76 38.40
C ASP A 192 20.60 -36.36 37.04
N LEU A 193 19.48 -35.89 36.47
CA LEU A 193 18.99 -36.29 35.15
C LEU A 193 19.36 -35.28 34.06
N ASP A 194 19.29 -33.98 34.35
CA ASP A 194 19.45 -32.90 33.37
C ASP A 194 20.90 -32.37 33.28
N PHE A 195 21.73 -32.56 34.30
CA PHE A 195 23.10 -32.05 34.35
C PHE A 195 24.02 -32.82 33.39
N GLY A 196 24.61 -32.11 32.43
CA GLY A 196 25.39 -32.68 31.33
C GLY A 196 24.58 -32.96 30.05
N HIS A 197 23.28 -32.62 30.05
CA HIS A 197 22.40 -32.64 28.88
C HIS A 197 21.94 -31.21 28.54
N LEU A 198 20.81 -31.08 27.82
CA LEU A 198 20.18 -29.79 27.50
C LEU A 198 21.12 -28.85 26.71
N HIS A 199 21.86 -29.40 25.73
CA HIS A 199 22.60 -28.61 24.75
C HIS A 199 21.61 -28.05 23.71
N VAL A 200 21.22 -26.78 23.88
CA VAL A 200 20.20 -26.11 23.06
C VAL A 200 20.78 -24.90 22.32
N THR A 201 20.38 -24.72 21.07
CA THR A 201 20.68 -23.52 20.27
C THR A 201 19.41 -22.74 19.98
N TYR A 202 19.41 -21.44 20.24
CA TYR A 202 18.34 -20.52 19.82
C TYR A 202 18.90 -19.48 18.86
N HIS A 203 18.43 -19.44 17.60
CA HIS A 203 18.89 -18.41 16.66
C HIS A 203 17.85 -17.87 15.68
N HIS A 204 17.98 -16.59 15.36
CA HIS A 204 17.13 -15.89 14.38
C HIS A 204 15.62 -16.00 14.66
N ASN A 205 15.23 -16.37 15.88
CA ASN A 205 13.85 -16.34 16.33
C ASN A 205 13.43 -14.90 16.60
N TYR A 206 12.13 -14.65 16.59
CA TYR A 206 11.52 -13.37 16.89
C TYR A 206 10.50 -13.56 18.02
N TRP A 207 10.75 -12.93 19.16
CA TRP A 207 9.81 -12.81 20.28
C TRP A 207 9.18 -11.41 20.28
N ARG A 208 7.85 -11.32 20.36
CA ARG A 208 7.10 -10.05 20.47
C ARG A 208 5.99 -10.15 21.51
N ASN A 209 5.91 -9.18 22.44
CA ASN A 209 4.82 -9.08 23.44
C ASN A 209 4.72 -10.34 24.31
N MET A 210 5.69 -10.49 25.22
CA MET A 210 5.96 -11.73 25.95
C MET A 210 6.06 -11.50 27.47
N GLY A 211 5.70 -12.50 28.28
CA GLY A 211 5.88 -12.46 29.73
C GLY A 211 7.32 -12.75 30.17
N THR A 212 7.71 -14.03 30.10
CA THR A 212 8.93 -14.64 30.64
C THR A 212 9.47 -15.73 29.71
N ARG A 213 10.68 -16.24 30.01
CA ARG A 213 11.29 -17.44 29.43
C ARG A 213 11.63 -17.37 27.93
N GLY A 214 12.48 -16.44 27.51
CA GLY A 214 12.93 -16.27 26.13
C GLY A 214 14.36 -16.76 25.76
N PRO A 215 14.94 -17.87 26.25
CA PRO A 215 14.41 -18.94 27.10
C PRO A 215 14.69 -18.72 28.61
N ALA A 216 14.06 -19.52 29.47
CA ALA A 216 14.51 -19.72 30.85
C ALA A 216 15.04 -21.15 31.01
N GLY A 217 16.16 -21.38 31.71
CA GLY A 217 16.62 -22.75 31.90
C GLY A 217 17.61 -23.06 32.99
N ARG A 218 17.80 -24.36 33.19
CA ARG A 218 18.48 -25.06 34.28
C ARG A 218 19.49 -26.06 33.73
N PHE A 219 20.64 -26.20 34.39
CA PHE A 219 21.70 -27.21 34.18
C PHE A 219 22.37 -27.35 32.79
N GLY A 220 21.74 -26.86 31.72
CA GLY A 220 22.15 -27.07 30.34
C GLY A 220 23.18 -26.08 29.80
N HIS A 221 23.48 -26.22 28.51
CA HIS A 221 24.37 -25.33 27.76
C HIS A 221 23.60 -24.71 26.58
N GLN A 222 23.24 -23.45 26.70
CA GLN A 222 22.38 -22.77 25.72
C GLN A 222 23.15 -21.70 24.96
N HIS A 223 23.26 -21.85 23.64
CA HIS A 223 23.83 -20.82 22.78
C HIS A 223 22.70 -20.04 22.11
N ILE A 224 22.62 -18.74 22.41
CA ILE A 224 21.52 -17.85 22.05
C ILE A 224 22.08 -16.73 21.19
N TYR A 225 21.79 -16.73 19.87
CA TYR A 225 22.38 -15.76 18.94
C TYR A 225 21.46 -15.18 17.87
N ASN A 226 21.67 -13.89 17.53
CA ASN A 226 20.90 -13.15 16.52
C ASN A 226 19.37 -13.24 16.65
N ASN A 227 18.84 -13.43 17.85
CA ASN A 227 17.39 -13.37 18.08
C ASN A 227 16.93 -11.92 18.24
N LEU A 228 15.68 -11.65 17.91
CA LEU A 228 15.02 -10.37 18.14
C LEU A 228 13.99 -10.51 19.28
N TYR A 229 14.06 -9.63 20.26
CA TYR A 229 13.14 -9.53 21.39
C TYR A 229 12.51 -8.14 21.41
N GLU A 230 11.18 -8.08 21.33
CA GLU A 230 10.42 -6.83 21.44
C GLU A 230 9.31 -6.98 22.49
N ASP A 231 9.20 -6.01 23.40
CA ASP A 231 8.14 -5.95 24.43
C ASP A 231 8.08 -7.18 25.36
N PHE A 232 9.19 -7.49 26.03
CA PHE A 232 9.26 -8.52 27.09
C PHE A 232 8.99 -7.92 28.48
N LEU A 233 7.93 -8.38 29.17
CA LEU A 233 7.47 -7.82 30.45
C LEU A 233 8.46 -8.04 31.60
N TYR A 234 9.11 -9.21 31.65
CA TYR A 234 10.07 -9.60 32.67
C TYR A 234 11.35 -10.17 32.03
N GLN A 235 12.00 -11.15 32.68
CA GLN A 235 13.25 -11.74 32.19
C GLN A 235 13.04 -12.46 30.86
N ALA A 236 13.70 -11.96 29.81
CA ALA A 236 13.82 -12.63 28.53
C ALA A 236 14.75 -13.85 28.68
N ILE A 237 16.07 -13.68 28.61
CA ILE A 237 17.00 -14.79 28.85
C ILE A 237 17.18 -14.97 30.36
N HIS A 238 16.77 -16.11 30.92
CA HIS A 238 16.91 -16.40 32.36
C HIS A 238 17.72 -17.68 32.60
N SER A 239 18.95 -17.50 33.09
CA SER A 239 19.85 -18.60 33.44
C SER A 239 19.77 -18.86 34.95
N ARG A 240 19.31 -20.04 35.35
CA ARG A 240 19.15 -20.45 36.76
C ARG A 240 19.68 -21.88 36.97
N SER A 241 19.80 -22.33 38.21
CA SER A 241 20.23 -23.69 38.58
C SER A 241 21.46 -24.17 37.80
N ASP A 242 22.60 -23.48 37.95
CA ASP A 242 23.89 -23.76 37.28
C ASP A 242 23.88 -23.80 35.73
N ASN A 243 22.79 -23.41 35.07
CA ASN A 243 22.70 -23.33 33.61
C ASN A 243 23.78 -22.42 33.01
N GLN A 244 24.31 -22.78 31.85
CA GLN A 244 25.35 -22.03 31.13
C GLN A 244 24.74 -21.40 29.87
N VAL A 245 24.69 -20.06 29.78
CA VAL A 245 24.31 -19.38 28.52
C VAL A 245 25.48 -18.65 27.86
N LEU A 246 25.58 -18.79 26.54
CA LEU A 246 26.42 -17.95 25.67
C LEU A 246 25.49 -17.06 24.83
N VAL A 247 25.61 -15.74 24.98
CA VAL A 247 24.67 -14.77 24.41
C VAL A 247 25.39 -13.83 23.43
N GLU A 248 25.06 -13.92 22.15
CA GLU A 248 25.80 -13.26 21.05
C GLU A 248 24.91 -12.58 20.00
N GLY A 249 25.15 -11.29 19.70
CA GLY A 249 24.51 -10.64 18.55
C GLY A 249 22.98 -10.45 18.63
N ASN A 250 22.33 -10.74 19.76
CA ASN A 250 20.89 -10.58 19.95
C ASN A 250 20.50 -9.10 20.06
N VAL A 251 19.24 -8.79 19.75
CA VAL A 251 18.70 -7.42 19.77
C VAL A 251 17.42 -7.34 20.59
N PHE A 252 17.37 -6.38 21.52
CA PHE A 252 16.25 -6.13 22.43
C PHE A 252 15.65 -4.74 22.17
N ARG A 253 14.32 -4.63 22.09
CA ARG A 253 13.58 -3.41 21.72
C ARG A 253 12.27 -3.27 22.52
N GLY A 254 11.56 -2.17 22.26
CA GLY A 254 10.27 -1.89 22.87
C GLY A 254 10.37 -1.70 24.39
N ASN A 255 9.35 -2.16 25.09
CA ASN A 255 9.23 -2.15 26.54
C ASN A 255 9.85 -3.41 27.19
N THR A 256 10.95 -3.94 26.62
CA THR A 256 11.67 -5.07 27.22
C THR A 256 12.34 -4.64 28.53
N SER A 257 11.96 -5.24 29.65
CA SER A 257 12.41 -4.83 30.99
C SER A 257 13.78 -5.41 31.37
N GLU A 258 13.98 -6.72 31.25
CA GLU A 258 15.24 -7.40 31.56
C GLU A 258 15.61 -8.39 30.46
N ALA A 259 16.67 -8.08 29.71
CA ALA A 259 17.10 -8.86 28.55
C ALA A 259 17.82 -10.16 28.93
N LEU A 260 18.57 -10.13 30.02
CA LEU A 260 19.36 -11.26 30.50
C LEU A 260 19.51 -11.17 32.03
N SER A 261 19.11 -12.24 32.71
CA SER A 261 19.34 -12.43 34.15
C SER A 261 20.00 -13.78 34.42
N THR A 262 20.98 -13.81 35.32
CA THR A 262 21.50 -15.05 35.92
C THR A 262 21.10 -15.23 37.38
N TYR A 263 20.34 -14.29 37.93
CA TYR A 263 19.87 -14.35 39.31
C TYR A 263 18.79 -15.43 39.44
N GLY A 264 18.95 -16.33 40.41
CA GLY A 264 18.12 -17.52 40.59
C GLY A 264 16.66 -17.27 40.99
N LEU A 265 16.25 -16.02 41.20
CA LEU A 265 14.87 -15.66 41.54
C LEU A 265 13.92 -15.88 40.35
N VAL A 266 13.04 -16.86 40.52
CA VAL A 266 11.88 -17.14 39.69
C VAL A 266 10.74 -16.25 40.20
N ILE A 267 10.35 -15.24 39.43
CA ILE A 267 9.32 -14.29 39.87
C ILE A 267 7.96 -14.99 40.13
N PRO A 268 7.10 -14.46 41.02
CA PRO A 268 5.78 -15.04 41.28
C PRO A 268 4.92 -15.22 40.02
N MET A 269 5.12 -14.40 39.00
CA MET A 269 4.38 -14.50 37.73
C MET A 269 4.89 -15.66 36.83
N ASP A 270 6.08 -16.22 37.09
CA ASP A 270 6.60 -17.41 36.39
C ASP A 270 6.37 -18.71 37.18
N SER A 271 6.15 -18.58 38.50
CA SER A 271 5.85 -19.68 39.43
C SER A 271 4.88 -19.19 40.52
N PRO A 272 3.57 -19.03 40.22
CA PRO A 272 2.61 -18.45 41.18
C PRO A 272 2.17 -19.42 42.28
N ASN A 273 2.53 -20.70 42.15
CA ASN A 273 2.01 -21.80 42.97
C ASN A 273 2.91 -22.14 44.18
N THR A 274 4.00 -21.42 44.40
CA THR A 274 5.03 -21.73 45.42
C THR A 274 5.07 -20.71 46.56
N CYS A 275 5.30 -19.42 46.29
CA CYS A 275 5.07 -18.34 47.25
C CYS A 275 4.82 -16.98 46.59
N THR A 276 4.26 -16.03 47.36
CA THR A 276 4.12 -14.62 46.96
C THR A 276 5.45 -13.89 46.74
N CYS A 277 6.56 -14.51 47.15
CA CYS A 277 7.93 -14.06 46.95
C CYS A 277 8.56 -14.48 45.62
N GLY A 278 8.07 -15.57 45.00
CA GLY A 278 8.78 -16.28 43.93
C GLY A 278 9.79 -17.30 44.47
N ASP A 279 10.22 -18.24 43.65
CA ASP A 279 11.17 -19.29 44.05
C ASP A 279 12.62 -18.80 43.97
N GLU A 280 13.40 -19.04 45.02
CA GLU A 280 14.85 -18.90 44.96
C GLU A 280 15.48 -20.23 44.52
N GLU A 281 16.02 -20.25 43.31
CA GLU A 281 16.93 -21.30 42.84
C GLU A 281 18.39 -20.87 43.02
N LEU A 282 19.32 -21.80 42.78
CA LEU A 282 20.71 -21.39 42.55
C LEU A 282 20.76 -20.45 41.33
N ASP A 283 21.64 -19.47 41.36
CA ASP A 283 21.98 -18.67 40.19
C ASP A 283 22.45 -19.57 39.03
N GLY A 284 22.22 -19.11 37.80
CA GLY A 284 22.88 -19.65 36.62
C GLY A 284 24.15 -18.87 36.28
N TYR A 285 24.68 -19.12 35.09
CA TYR A 285 25.85 -18.46 34.55
C TYR A 285 25.55 -17.89 33.16
N ALA A 286 26.18 -16.77 32.84
CA ALA A 286 26.16 -16.20 31.48
C ALA A 286 27.54 -15.72 31.03
N ASN A 287 27.82 -15.93 29.76
CA ASN A 287 28.94 -15.35 29.03
C ASN A 287 28.45 -14.57 27.81
N LEU A 288 29.15 -13.48 27.51
CA LEU A 288 28.88 -12.64 26.35
C LEU A 288 30.01 -12.82 25.34
N GLY A 289 29.66 -13.26 24.14
CA GLY A 289 30.58 -13.31 23.00
C GLY A 289 30.49 -12.02 22.18
N ALA A 290 30.03 -12.12 20.94
CA ALA A 290 29.78 -10.97 20.08
C ALA A 290 28.74 -10.00 20.69
N LYS A 291 28.96 -8.70 20.42
CA LYS A 291 28.15 -7.61 20.98
C LYS A 291 26.65 -7.81 20.73
N ASN A 292 25.87 -7.84 21.81
CA ASN A 292 24.41 -7.72 21.79
C ASN A 292 23.98 -6.24 21.80
N ASP A 293 22.73 -5.97 21.42
CA ASP A 293 22.09 -4.66 21.48
C ASP A 293 20.91 -4.71 22.46
N TRP A 294 21.17 -4.32 23.71
CA TRP A 294 20.23 -4.41 24.83
C TRP A 294 19.08 -3.37 24.80
N GLY A 295 19.13 -2.39 23.89
CA GLY A 295 18.15 -1.31 23.85
C GLY A 295 18.09 -0.53 25.18
N LYS A 296 16.94 -0.60 25.87
CA LYS A 296 16.73 -0.02 27.22
C LYS A 296 16.67 -1.07 28.33
N ALA A 297 16.79 -2.35 28.00
CA ALA A 297 16.56 -3.44 28.93
C ALA A 297 17.71 -3.59 29.95
N GLY A 298 17.37 -4.01 31.16
CA GLY A 298 18.32 -4.41 32.18
C GLY A 298 19.10 -5.67 31.80
N VAL A 299 20.30 -5.79 32.35
CA VAL A 299 21.15 -6.99 32.26
C VAL A 299 21.76 -7.25 33.63
N ASN A 300 21.44 -8.39 34.23
CA ASN A 300 21.87 -8.78 35.57
C ASN A 300 22.65 -10.10 35.51
N ILE A 301 23.99 -10.00 35.40
CA ILE A 301 24.88 -11.17 35.41
C ILE A 301 25.56 -11.24 36.78
N THR A 302 24.99 -12.02 37.67
CA THR A 302 25.52 -12.34 39.01
C THR A 302 26.73 -13.29 38.92
N GLN A 303 26.73 -14.25 37.98
CA GLN A 303 27.83 -15.19 37.79
C GLN A 303 28.21 -15.39 36.32
N LYS A 304 29.52 -15.56 36.08
CA LYS A 304 30.09 -15.86 34.75
C LYS A 304 30.58 -17.30 34.73
N GLY A 305 30.18 -18.02 33.70
CA GLY A 305 30.44 -19.46 33.57
C GLY A 305 31.68 -19.75 32.73
N ASN A 306 31.85 -21.01 32.31
CA ASN A 306 32.96 -21.46 31.45
C ASN A 306 32.57 -21.65 29.97
N PHE A 307 31.28 -21.56 29.63
CA PHE A 307 30.81 -21.66 28.25
C PHE A 307 31.06 -20.37 27.47
N TYR A 308 32.30 -20.16 27.00
CA TYR A 308 32.71 -18.94 26.28
C TYR A 308 32.55 -19.02 24.75
N LYS A 309 32.27 -20.22 24.22
CA LYS A 309 32.24 -20.51 22.79
C LYS A 309 31.41 -21.77 22.54
N ALA A 310 30.58 -21.78 21.50
CA ALA A 310 29.93 -22.99 21.03
C ALA A 310 30.90 -23.93 20.28
N ASP A 311 30.69 -25.24 20.41
CA ASP A 311 31.58 -26.28 19.85
C ASP A 311 31.33 -26.59 18.36
N TYR A 312 30.48 -25.80 17.70
CA TYR A 312 30.13 -25.91 16.28
C TYR A 312 30.48 -24.66 15.48
N LYS A 313 30.34 -24.72 14.16
CA LYS A 313 30.56 -23.57 13.26
C LYS A 313 29.23 -22.88 12.96
N TYR A 314 29.21 -21.56 13.14
CA TYR A 314 28.05 -20.70 12.88
C TYR A 314 28.52 -19.37 12.29
N LYS A 315 27.60 -18.63 11.69
CA LYS A 315 27.85 -17.29 11.15
C LYS A 315 26.91 -16.29 11.82
N LEU A 316 27.47 -15.21 12.36
CA LEU A 316 26.65 -14.14 12.92
C LEU A 316 26.19 -13.17 11.81
N THR A 317 24.87 -12.96 11.74
CA THR A 317 24.26 -11.84 11.01
C THR A 317 24.77 -10.53 11.63
N PRO A 318 25.14 -9.51 10.82
CA PRO A 318 25.58 -8.23 11.37
C PRO A 318 24.52 -7.62 12.29
N LEU A 319 24.89 -7.28 13.53
CA LEU A 319 23.97 -6.86 14.60
C LEU A 319 22.88 -5.84 14.19
N LYS A 320 23.22 -4.87 13.33
CA LYS A 320 22.27 -3.86 12.83
C LYS A 320 21.16 -4.43 11.93
N LEU A 321 21.41 -5.56 11.30
CA LEU A 321 20.52 -6.23 10.35
C LEU A 321 19.68 -7.34 11.01
N VAL A 322 20.08 -7.81 12.20
CA VAL A 322 19.35 -8.84 12.96
C VAL A 322 17.85 -8.55 13.07
N PRO A 323 17.36 -7.32 13.37
CA PRO A 323 15.92 -7.07 13.44
C PRO A 323 15.20 -7.23 12.10
N THR A 324 15.84 -6.82 11.01
CA THR A 324 15.31 -6.95 9.64
C THR A 324 15.30 -8.40 9.20
N VAL A 325 16.40 -9.13 9.44
CA VAL A 325 16.56 -10.54 9.08
C VAL A 325 15.56 -11.41 9.86
N ALA A 326 15.47 -11.25 11.18
CA ALA A 326 14.51 -11.98 12.00
C ALA A 326 13.05 -11.70 11.58
N LYS A 327 12.67 -10.43 11.35
CA LYS A 327 11.30 -10.09 10.92
C LYS A 327 10.92 -10.58 9.52
N LEU A 328 11.89 -10.73 8.62
CA LEU A 328 11.65 -11.24 7.26
C LEU A 328 11.67 -12.78 7.19
N GLY A 329 12.54 -13.42 7.98
CA GLY A 329 12.74 -14.86 7.95
C GLY A 329 11.91 -15.65 8.95
N ALA A 330 11.56 -15.10 10.12
CA ALA A 330 10.91 -15.88 11.16
C ALA A 330 9.41 -16.17 10.87
N GLY A 331 8.95 -17.32 11.36
CA GLY A 331 7.56 -17.76 11.30
C GLY A 331 7.16 -18.51 10.02
N VAL A 332 5.88 -18.82 9.92
CA VAL A 332 5.33 -19.67 8.86
C VAL A 332 5.35 -19.00 7.47
N GLY A 333 5.39 -19.81 6.42
CA GLY A 333 5.42 -19.40 5.02
C GLY A 333 6.78 -18.96 4.49
N ARG A 334 7.86 -19.07 5.29
CA ARG A 334 9.20 -18.56 4.92
C ARG A 334 10.16 -19.61 4.37
N ILE A 335 9.87 -20.91 4.60
CA ILE A 335 10.66 -22.05 4.10
C ILE A 335 10.80 -22.14 2.57
N TRP A 336 10.05 -21.33 1.81
CA TRP A 336 10.04 -21.31 0.34
C TRP A 336 11.07 -20.36 -0.28
N ILE A 337 11.66 -19.46 0.52
CA ILE A 337 12.41 -18.32 -0.04
C ILE A 337 13.76 -18.77 -0.67
N PHE A 338 14.28 -19.93 -0.28
CA PHE A 338 15.35 -20.63 -1.00
C PHE A 338 15.15 -22.16 -0.89
N PRO A 339 14.95 -22.90 -1.99
CA PRO A 339 14.93 -24.35 -1.93
C PRO A 339 16.34 -24.92 -1.66
N GLU A 340 16.45 -25.86 -0.73
CA GLU A 340 17.54 -26.84 -0.82
C GLU A 340 17.41 -27.59 -2.15
N LYS A 341 18.54 -27.97 -2.77
CA LYS A 341 18.53 -28.74 -4.01
C LYS A 341 17.79 -30.08 -3.84
N GLY A 342 16.55 -30.17 -4.34
CA GLY A 342 15.96 -31.46 -4.72
C GLY A 342 14.56 -31.83 -4.19
N GLU A 343 13.84 -30.99 -3.46
CA GLU A 343 12.46 -31.33 -3.03
C GLU A 343 11.45 -30.18 -3.25
N THR A 344 10.42 -30.42 -4.07
CA THR A 344 9.39 -29.44 -4.45
C THR A 344 7.97 -29.95 -4.19
N ARG A 345 7.08 -29.06 -3.72
CA ARG A 345 5.60 -29.06 -3.92
C ARG A 345 4.92 -28.00 -3.04
N PRO A 346 3.84 -27.33 -3.51
CA PRO A 346 3.85 -26.29 -4.54
C PRO A 346 3.28 -24.96 -4.01
N PRO A 347 3.49 -23.82 -4.70
CA PRO A 347 2.73 -22.60 -4.43
C PRO A 347 1.22 -22.77 -4.73
N PRO A 348 0.34 -21.94 -4.15
CA PRO A 348 -1.08 -21.95 -4.48
C PRO A 348 -1.33 -21.52 -5.95
N PRO A 349 -2.43 -21.97 -6.58
CA PRO A 349 -2.70 -21.67 -7.99
C PRO A 349 -2.90 -20.17 -8.24
N PRO A 350 -2.57 -19.67 -9.45
CA PRO A 350 -2.77 -18.27 -9.82
C PRO A 350 -4.26 -17.88 -9.81
N VAL A 351 -4.51 -16.61 -9.53
CA VAL A 351 -5.87 -16.04 -9.50
C VAL A 351 -6.38 -15.90 -10.94
N ALA A 352 -7.29 -16.82 -11.32
CA ALA A 352 -8.03 -16.85 -12.58
C ALA A 352 -7.20 -17.07 -13.88
N CYS A 353 -6.89 -18.33 -14.19
CA CYS A 353 -6.66 -18.72 -15.58
C CYS A 353 -8.00 -18.81 -16.31
N LEU A 354 -8.11 -18.18 -17.48
CA LEU A 354 -9.34 -18.11 -18.28
C LEU A 354 -9.49 -19.32 -19.23
N SER A 355 -8.37 -19.82 -19.74
CA SER A 355 -8.21 -20.88 -20.74
C SER A 355 -7.85 -22.24 -20.09
N HIS A 356 -7.21 -23.15 -20.83
CA HIS A 356 -6.85 -24.48 -20.32
C HIS A 356 -5.70 -24.41 -19.30
N VAL A 357 -5.88 -25.05 -18.13
CA VAL A 357 -4.80 -25.24 -17.15
C VAL A 357 -4.18 -26.62 -17.34
N HIS A 358 -2.96 -26.63 -17.84
CA HIS A 358 -2.13 -27.83 -17.92
C HIS A 358 -1.45 -28.11 -16.57
N GLN A 359 -1.26 -29.38 -16.22
CA GLN A 359 -0.45 -29.80 -15.08
C GLN A 359 0.90 -30.25 -15.61
N SER A 360 1.94 -29.44 -15.38
CA SER A 360 3.30 -29.71 -15.84
C SER A 360 3.82 -31.09 -15.41
N LYS A 361 4.40 -31.80 -16.35
CA LYS A 361 4.98 -33.14 -16.26
C LYS A 361 6.52 -33.04 -16.35
N ALA A 362 7.19 -34.14 -16.03
CA ALA A 362 8.63 -34.27 -16.21
C ALA A 362 9.05 -34.00 -17.67
N ASN A 363 9.97 -33.05 -17.88
CA ASN A 363 10.47 -32.58 -19.18
C ASN A 363 9.46 -31.77 -20.02
N ASP A 364 8.40 -31.22 -19.43
CA ASP A 364 7.61 -30.19 -20.12
C ASP A 364 8.44 -28.91 -20.30
N THR A 365 8.30 -28.30 -21.48
CA THR A 365 8.97 -27.05 -21.88
C THR A 365 7.97 -26.16 -22.61
N CYS A 366 8.29 -24.88 -22.78
CA CYS A 366 7.44 -23.99 -23.60
C CYS A 366 7.35 -24.47 -25.04
N GLU A 367 8.34 -25.24 -25.53
CA GLU A 367 8.36 -25.81 -26.87
C GLU A 367 7.52 -27.08 -26.97
N SER A 368 7.59 -28.00 -26.00
CA SER A 368 6.78 -29.23 -26.00
C SER A 368 5.30 -28.92 -25.81
N LEU A 369 4.96 -28.00 -24.91
CA LEU A 369 3.58 -27.59 -24.67
C LEU A 369 3.01 -26.75 -25.81
N ALA A 370 3.81 -25.87 -26.44
CA ALA A 370 3.40 -25.17 -27.65
C ALA A 370 3.05 -26.11 -28.80
N LEU A 371 3.83 -27.19 -28.96
CA LEU A 371 3.60 -28.22 -29.97
C LEU A 371 2.43 -29.15 -29.62
N GLU A 372 2.29 -29.58 -28.37
CA GLU A 372 1.20 -30.47 -27.90
C GLU A 372 -0.16 -29.76 -27.97
N TYR A 373 -0.22 -28.49 -27.57
CA TYR A 373 -1.47 -27.74 -27.41
C TYR A 373 -1.74 -26.72 -28.53
N GLY A 374 -0.85 -26.54 -29.50
CA GLY A 374 -1.05 -25.61 -30.62
C GLY A 374 -1.12 -24.15 -30.15
N VAL A 375 -0.09 -23.70 -29.43
CA VAL A 375 -0.05 -22.36 -28.81
C VAL A 375 1.33 -21.70 -28.95
N SER A 376 1.44 -20.39 -28.70
CA SER A 376 2.75 -19.71 -28.67
C SER A 376 3.59 -20.14 -27.45
N SER A 377 4.87 -20.50 -27.68
CA SER A 377 5.82 -20.79 -26.59
C SER A 377 6.01 -19.59 -25.66
N ALA A 378 6.04 -18.38 -26.23
CA ALA A 378 6.27 -17.16 -25.45
C ALA A 378 5.04 -16.75 -24.65
N GLU A 379 3.82 -17.03 -25.12
CA GLU A 379 2.60 -16.76 -24.34
C GLU A 379 2.47 -17.69 -23.13
N ILE A 380 2.90 -18.95 -23.25
CA ILE A 380 3.01 -19.85 -22.09
C ILE A 380 3.92 -19.23 -21.04
N PHE A 381 5.08 -18.70 -21.43
CA PHE A 381 6.00 -18.04 -20.51
C PHE A 381 5.41 -16.77 -19.89
N ILE A 382 4.86 -15.87 -20.72
CA ILE A 382 4.34 -14.55 -20.30
C ILE A 382 3.13 -14.69 -19.35
N ASN A 383 2.24 -15.64 -19.61
CA ASN A 383 1.03 -15.84 -18.79
C ASN A 383 1.30 -16.57 -17.46
N ASN A 384 2.50 -17.10 -17.27
CA ASN A 384 2.88 -17.87 -16.08
C ASN A 384 4.19 -17.32 -15.50
N PRO A 385 4.14 -16.21 -14.73
CA PRO A 385 5.33 -15.53 -14.22
C PRO A 385 6.18 -16.37 -13.23
N ASP A 386 5.65 -17.51 -12.77
CA ASP A 386 6.38 -18.51 -11.98
C ASP A 386 7.31 -19.39 -12.84
N ILE A 387 7.20 -19.36 -14.17
CA ILE A 387 8.13 -20.02 -15.09
C ILE A 387 9.40 -19.18 -15.20
N LEU A 388 10.50 -19.67 -14.64
CA LEU A 388 11.78 -18.97 -14.63
C LEU A 388 12.60 -19.18 -15.92
N GLN A 389 12.45 -20.34 -16.57
CA GLN A 389 13.06 -20.68 -17.85
C GLN A 389 12.12 -21.60 -18.65
N CYS A 390 12.05 -21.41 -19.97
CA CYS A 390 11.17 -22.20 -20.82
C CYS A 390 11.58 -23.66 -20.99
N ASP A 391 12.86 -23.98 -20.77
CA ASP A 391 13.45 -25.30 -21.03
C ASP A 391 13.51 -26.20 -19.79
N ASP A 392 13.10 -25.68 -18.62
CA ASP A 392 13.18 -26.34 -17.30
C ASP A 392 11.94 -25.96 -16.46
N MET A 393 10.77 -26.49 -16.82
CA MET A 393 9.54 -26.28 -16.05
C MET A 393 9.46 -27.18 -14.82
N VAL A 394 9.04 -26.61 -13.69
CA VAL A 394 8.85 -27.34 -12.44
C VAL A 394 7.59 -28.21 -12.52
N GLU A 395 7.71 -29.51 -12.24
CA GLU A 395 6.58 -30.46 -12.27
C GLU A 395 5.46 -30.13 -11.27
N TYR A 396 4.23 -30.53 -11.62
CA TYR A 396 3.00 -30.36 -10.82
C TYR A 396 2.66 -28.90 -10.49
N VAL A 397 3.12 -27.96 -11.31
CA VAL A 397 2.67 -26.57 -11.33
C VAL A 397 1.51 -26.42 -12.34
N PRO A 398 0.39 -25.77 -11.96
CA PRO A 398 -0.67 -25.42 -12.91
C PRO A 398 -0.18 -24.34 -13.87
N ILE A 399 0.03 -24.71 -15.13
CA ILE A 399 0.41 -23.81 -16.22
C ILE A 399 -0.86 -23.37 -16.94
N CYS A 400 -1.17 -22.08 -16.90
CA CYS A 400 -2.22 -21.47 -17.70
C CYS A 400 -1.77 -21.38 -19.16
N LEU A 401 -2.23 -22.30 -20.01
CA LEU A 401 -1.94 -22.22 -21.44
C LEU A 401 -2.77 -21.10 -22.07
N PRO A 402 -2.22 -20.30 -23.01
CA PRO A 402 -3.02 -19.37 -23.81
C PRO A 402 -4.01 -20.13 -24.72
N PHE A 403 -4.82 -19.40 -25.46
CA PHE A 403 -5.75 -19.98 -26.45
C PHE A 403 -5.02 -20.50 -27.71
N GLN A 404 -5.64 -21.43 -28.44
CA GLN A 404 -5.01 -22.16 -29.54
C GLN A 404 -4.88 -21.34 -30.84
N CYS A 405 -3.70 -21.36 -31.44
CA CYS A 405 -3.42 -20.75 -32.74
C CYS A 405 -2.83 -21.77 -33.72
N ASN A 406 -2.90 -21.51 -35.02
CA ASN A 406 -2.01 -22.19 -35.96
C ASN A 406 -0.57 -21.76 -35.62
N THR A 407 0.33 -22.70 -35.35
CA THR A 407 1.72 -22.40 -35.00
C THR A 407 2.67 -22.63 -36.17
N TYR A 408 3.71 -21.78 -36.27
CA TYR A 408 4.87 -22.01 -37.10
C TYR A 408 6.10 -22.20 -36.21
N GLN A 409 6.97 -23.14 -36.57
CA GLN A 409 8.23 -23.37 -35.85
C GLN A 409 9.36 -22.59 -36.54
N VAL A 410 9.89 -21.59 -35.85
CA VAL A 410 10.98 -20.73 -36.31
C VAL A 410 12.27 -21.54 -36.49
N LYS A 411 12.89 -21.42 -37.66
CA LYS A 411 14.18 -22.06 -38.01
C LYS A 411 15.36 -21.13 -37.73
N GLU A 412 16.57 -21.71 -37.67
CA GLU A 412 17.80 -21.02 -37.26
C GLU A 412 18.19 -19.76 -38.09
N ASN A 413 17.67 -19.63 -39.31
CA ASN A 413 17.89 -18.48 -40.20
C ASN A 413 16.59 -17.74 -40.57
N ASP A 414 15.46 -18.04 -39.93
CA ASP A 414 14.19 -17.37 -40.20
C ASP A 414 14.19 -15.95 -39.61
N THR A 415 13.68 -14.99 -40.39
CA THR A 415 13.36 -13.62 -39.94
C THR A 415 11.85 -13.44 -39.88
N CYS A 416 11.36 -12.41 -39.20
CA CYS A 416 9.93 -12.08 -39.23
C CYS A 416 9.45 -11.85 -40.67
N THR A 417 10.27 -11.19 -41.50
CA THR A 417 10.08 -11.05 -42.94
C THR A 417 9.94 -12.40 -43.66
N SER A 418 10.93 -13.30 -43.54
CA SER A 418 10.94 -14.55 -44.32
C SER A 418 9.81 -15.50 -43.94
N VAL A 419 9.43 -15.53 -42.66
CA VAL A 419 8.29 -16.31 -42.17
C VAL A 419 6.99 -15.73 -42.70
N SER A 420 6.79 -14.41 -42.60
CA SER A 420 5.60 -13.72 -43.10
C SER A 420 5.38 -13.95 -44.61
N GLU A 421 6.45 -13.79 -45.41
CA GLU A 421 6.43 -14.05 -46.86
C GLU A 421 6.07 -15.51 -47.17
N SER A 422 6.63 -16.47 -46.42
CA SER A 422 6.33 -17.90 -46.61
C SER A 422 4.89 -18.30 -46.26
N LEU A 423 4.25 -17.54 -45.37
CA LEU A 423 2.89 -17.75 -44.90
C LEU A 423 1.84 -16.89 -45.66
N GLY A 424 2.29 -15.97 -46.52
CA GLY A 424 1.40 -15.08 -47.28
C GLY A 424 0.72 -13.98 -46.44
N ILE A 425 1.27 -13.64 -45.28
CA ILE A 425 0.77 -12.60 -44.37
C ILE A 425 1.74 -11.40 -44.35
N THR A 426 1.28 -10.20 -44.00
CA THR A 426 2.21 -9.08 -43.88
C THR A 426 3.04 -9.18 -42.61
N ILE A 427 4.28 -8.67 -42.63
CA ILE A 427 5.14 -8.62 -41.43
C ILE A 427 4.47 -7.89 -40.27
N LYS A 428 3.65 -6.87 -40.56
CA LYS A 428 2.88 -6.11 -39.58
C LYS A 428 1.83 -6.99 -38.88
N ASP A 429 1.19 -7.89 -39.63
CA ASP A 429 0.19 -8.81 -39.08
C ASP A 429 0.88 -9.95 -38.32
N PHE A 430 1.94 -10.53 -38.86
CA PHE A 430 2.73 -11.55 -38.16
C PHE A 430 3.33 -11.07 -36.84
N MET A 431 3.86 -9.84 -36.80
CA MET A 431 4.33 -9.22 -35.56
C MET A 431 3.17 -8.88 -34.60
N SER A 432 1.96 -8.59 -35.11
CA SER A 432 0.79 -8.40 -34.25
C SER A 432 0.34 -9.65 -33.51
N LEU A 433 0.55 -10.81 -34.13
CA LEU A 433 0.30 -12.14 -33.57
C LEU A 433 1.46 -12.63 -32.69
N ASN A 434 2.69 -12.12 -32.90
CA ASN A 434 3.89 -12.50 -32.17
C ASN A 434 4.63 -11.30 -31.58
N PRO A 435 3.97 -10.54 -30.70
CA PRO A 435 4.43 -9.21 -30.33
C PRO A 435 5.61 -9.17 -29.37
N TRP A 436 6.06 -10.30 -28.85
CA TRP A 436 7.27 -10.40 -28.06
C TRP A 436 8.55 -10.38 -28.93
N THR A 437 8.42 -10.43 -30.27
CA THR A 437 9.55 -10.50 -31.20
C THR A 437 10.29 -9.17 -31.35
N PRO A 438 11.62 -9.11 -31.14
CA PRO A 438 12.39 -7.87 -31.17
C PRO A 438 12.75 -7.45 -32.60
N GLY A 439 11.77 -6.95 -33.36
CA GLY A 439 11.97 -6.56 -34.75
C GLY A 439 12.07 -7.77 -35.69
N ASP A 440 12.99 -7.72 -36.66
CA ASP A 440 13.12 -8.77 -37.68
C ASP A 440 14.08 -9.93 -37.29
N ALA A 441 14.56 -9.96 -36.05
CA ALA A 441 15.62 -10.88 -35.62
C ALA A 441 15.13 -11.88 -34.55
N TYR A 442 15.00 -13.16 -34.95
CA TYR A 442 14.69 -14.26 -34.03
C TYR A 442 15.89 -14.82 -33.26
N LYS A 443 17.12 -14.47 -33.67
CA LYS A 443 18.33 -15.23 -33.35
C LYS A 443 18.72 -15.28 -31.86
N ASP A 444 18.26 -14.31 -31.07
CA ASP A 444 18.59 -14.15 -29.65
C ASP A 444 17.34 -14.20 -28.74
N PHE A 445 16.24 -14.80 -29.20
CA PHE A 445 14.95 -14.75 -28.50
C PHE A 445 14.79 -15.89 -27.45
N PRO A 446 14.65 -15.60 -26.15
CA PRO A 446 14.83 -16.60 -25.08
C PRO A 446 13.54 -17.34 -24.65
N PHE A 447 12.41 -17.14 -25.33
CA PHE A 447 11.09 -17.65 -24.89
C PHE A 447 10.47 -18.72 -25.82
N GLY A 448 11.31 -19.44 -26.58
CA GLY A 448 10.93 -20.60 -27.42
C GLY A 448 10.68 -20.30 -28.89
N LYS A 449 10.50 -21.37 -29.69
CA LYS A 449 10.49 -21.32 -31.18
C LYS A 449 9.12 -21.41 -31.85
N PHE A 450 8.03 -21.66 -31.13
CA PHE A 450 6.69 -21.74 -31.72
C PHE A 450 5.95 -20.41 -31.60
N VAL A 451 5.49 -19.91 -32.75
CA VAL A 451 4.87 -18.59 -32.93
C VAL A 451 3.52 -18.72 -33.64
N CYS A 452 2.55 -17.88 -33.31
CA CYS A 452 1.19 -17.93 -33.84
C CYS A 452 1.08 -17.29 -35.23
N THR A 453 0.49 -17.99 -36.20
CA THR A 453 0.22 -17.49 -37.56
C THR A 453 -1.24 -17.11 -37.78
N THR A 454 -2.09 -17.31 -36.78
CA THR A 454 -3.46 -16.81 -36.66
C THR A 454 -3.64 -16.17 -35.28
N PRO A 455 -4.69 -15.36 -35.06
CA PRO A 455 -5.11 -15.00 -33.70
C PRO A 455 -5.30 -16.24 -32.83
N SER A 456 -5.10 -16.07 -31.52
CA SER A 456 -5.10 -17.18 -30.56
C SER A 456 -6.48 -17.79 -30.31
N ASP A 457 -7.57 -17.31 -30.92
CA ASP A 457 -8.92 -17.86 -30.76
C ASP A 457 -9.24 -19.04 -31.70
N GLY A 458 -8.33 -19.40 -32.61
CA GLY A 458 -8.32 -20.65 -33.38
C GLY A 458 -9.37 -20.79 -34.49
N HIS A 459 -10.63 -20.40 -34.24
CA HIS A 459 -11.74 -20.59 -35.18
C HIS A 459 -12.84 -19.51 -35.06
N TYR A 460 -12.82 -18.51 -35.96
CA TYR A 460 -14.03 -17.73 -36.23
C TYR A 460 -14.29 -17.57 -37.74
N ASN A 461 -15.01 -18.55 -38.30
CA ASN A 461 -15.43 -18.56 -39.71
C ASN A 461 -16.94 -18.83 -39.87
N ARG A 462 -17.76 -18.32 -38.94
CA ARG A 462 -19.22 -18.19 -39.10
C ARG A 462 -19.59 -16.74 -39.38
N THR A 463 -20.38 -16.52 -40.42
CA THR A 463 -20.89 -15.18 -40.75
C THR A 463 -21.88 -14.72 -39.67
N ILE A 464 -21.54 -13.66 -38.94
CA ILE A 464 -22.42 -13.08 -37.92
C ILE A 464 -23.67 -12.53 -38.60
N LYS A 465 -24.81 -13.23 -38.43
CA LYS A 465 -26.13 -12.72 -38.79
C LYS A 465 -26.79 -12.09 -37.56
N ASN A 466 -26.29 -10.93 -37.15
CA ASN A 466 -27.03 -9.98 -36.33
C ASN A 466 -26.79 -8.58 -36.87
N SER A 467 -27.85 -7.76 -36.91
CA SER A 467 -27.87 -6.46 -37.57
C SER A 467 -27.56 -5.30 -36.63
N ASP A 468 -26.76 -5.55 -35.58
CA ASP A 468 -26.47 -4.60 -34.51
C ASP A 468 -25.01 -4.79 -34.03
N PRO A 469 -24.22 -3.72 -33.76
CA PRO A 469 -22.79 -3.85 -33.50
C PRO A 469 -22.46 -4.57 -32.18
N ALA A 470 -21.47 -5.47 -32.23
CA ALA A 470 -20.97 -6.22 -31.07
C ALA A 470 -19.97 -5.40 -30.22
N ASP A 471 -20.22 -4.10 -30.01
CA ASP A 471 -19.28 -3.13 -29.43
C ASP A 471 -19.66 -2.68 -28.00
N SER A 472 -20.40 -3.51 -27.24
CA SER A 472 -20.90 -3.17 -25.90
C SER A 472 -21.10 -4.39 -25.00
N ASN A 473 -20.66 -4.28 -23.74
CA ASN A 473 -20.92 -5.24 -22.66
C ASN A 473 -22.40 -5.32 -22.19
N TYR A 474 -23.22 -4.32 -22.51
CA TYR A 474 -24.63 -4.24 -22.09
C TYR A 474 -25.57 -4.19 -23.29
N ALA A 475 -26.83 -4.56 -23.09
CA ALA A 475 -27.92 -4.31 -24.04
C ALA A 475 -28.77 -3.11 -23.61
N ASP A 476 -29.33 -2.38 -24.57
CA ASP A 476 -30.10 -1.16 -24.29
C ASP A 476 -31.53 -1.44 -23.82
N GLU A 477 -32.17 -2.48 -24.35
CA GLU A 477 -33.54 -2.89 -24.00
C GLU A 477 -33.62 -4.39 -23.60
N VAL A 478 -34.65 -4.77 -22.85
CA VAL A 478 -34.90 -6.17 -22.46
C VAL A 478 -35.66 -6.88 -23.59
N VAL A 479 -35.19 -8.05 -24.00
CA VAL A 479 -35.85 -8.88 -25.03
C VAL A 479 -36.56 -10.09 -24.41
N PRO A 480 -37.56 -10.69 -25.09
CA PRO A 480 -38.27 -11.87 -24.59
C PRO A 480 -37.32 -13.02 -24.23
N ARG A 481 -37.55 -13.62 -23.06
CA ARG A 481 -36.74 -14.74 -22.56
C ARG A 481 -37.04 -16.03 -23.34
N PRO A 482 -36.02 -16.73 -23.89
CA PRO A 482 -36.19 -18.04 -24.52
C PRO A 482 -36.72 -19.11 -23.56
N GLU A 483 -37.47 -20.09 -24.09
CA GLU A 483 -38.00 -21.21 -23.30
C GLU A 483 -36.89 -22.10 -22.72
N ASN A 484 -35.75 -22.21 -23.41
CA ASN A 484 -34.56 -22.94 -22.98
C ASN A 484 -33.60 -22.12 -22.09
N ALA A 485 -33.99 -20.93 -21.61
CA ALA A 485 -33.10 -20.09 -20.81
C ALA A 485 -32.90 -20.61 -19.37
N ASP A 486 -31.63 -20.71 -18.94
CA ASP A 486 -31.21 -21.18 -17.61
C ASP A 486 -32.06 -20.53 -16.48
N PRO A 487 -32.78 -21.31 -15.65
CA PRO A 487 -33.66 -20.79 -14.61
C PRO A 487 -33.05 -19.72 -13.70
N ALA A 488 -31.74 -19.75 -13.44
CA ALA A 488 -31.06 -18.75 -12.61
C ALA A 488 -30.74 -17.44 -13.36
N ALA A 489 -30.54 -17.49 -14.68
CA ALA A 489 -30.18 -16.34 -15.51
C ALA A 489 -31.15 -15.16 -15.38
N ASN A 490 -30.59 -13.95 -15.42
CA ASN A 490 -31.30 -12.72 -15.11
C ASN A 490 -32.47 -12.45 -16.07
N LYS A 491 -33.58 -11.94 -15.54
CA LYS A 491 -34.80 -11.64 -16.32
C LYS A 491 -34.71 -10.34 -17.11
N GLN A 492 -33.77 -9.43 -16.79
CA GLN A 492 -33.57 -8.16 -17.49
C GLN A 492 -32.45 -8.25 -18.54
N CYS A 493 -32.54 -9.24 -19.42
CA CYS A 493 -31.56 -9.48 -20.47
C CYS A 493 -32.04 -8.99 -21.85
N GLY A 494 -31.16 -8.32 -22.59
CA GLY A 494 -31.40 -7.86 -23.95
C GLY A 494 -30.74 -8.70 -25.04
N ARG A 495 -29.78 -9.57 -24.71
CA ARG A 495 -29.20 -10.55 -25.64
C ARG A 495 -29.06 -11.92 -24.98
N TRP A 496 -29.66 -12.94 -25.58
CA TRP A 496 -29.57 -14.34 -25.14
C TRP A 496 -28.74 -15.15 -26.13
N TYR A 497 -27.94 -16.07 -25.63
CA TYR A 497 -27.16 -17.02 -26.43
C TYR A 497 -27.50 -18.44 -26.00
N THR A 498 -27.77 -19.33 -26.95
CA THR A 498 -27.91 -20.77 -26.69
C THR A 498 -26.57 -21.44 -26.96
N VAL A 499 -26.02 -22.08 -25.93
CA VAL A 499 -24.72 -22.79 -25.99
C VAL A 499 -24.81 -23.94 -26.98
N GLU A 500 -23.87 -24.02 -27.92
CA GLU A 500 -23.65 -25.15 -28.82
C GLU A 500 -22.67 -26.17 -28.19
N GLU A 501 -22.63 -27.39 -28.72
CA GLU A 501 -21.72 -28.43 -28.23
C GLU A 501 -20.27 -28.08 -28.62
N GLY A 502 -19.44 -27.78 -27.62
CA GLY A 502 -18.04 -27.38 -27.79
C GLY A 502 -17.74 -25.92 -27.45
N ASP A 503 -18.74 -25.10 -27.10
CA ASP A 503 -18.51 -23.75 -26.60
C ASP A 503 -17.80 -23.73 -25.25
N ASP A 504 -16.96 -22.71 -25.06
CA ASP A 504 -16.34 -22.40 -23.78
C ASP A 504 -16.72 -20.99 -23.29
N CYS A 505 -16.34 -20.66 -22.05
CA CYS A 505 -16.69 -19.38 -21.48
C CYS A 505 -16.18 -18.20 -22.31
N LEU A 506 -15.01 -18.30 -22.94
CA LEU A 506 -14.40 -17.19 -23.68
C LEU A 506 -14.81 -17.12 -25.14
N SER A 507 -15.21 -18.23 -25.77
CA SER A 507 -15.93 -18.15 -27.05
C SER A 507 -17.23 -17.33 -26.86
N VAL A 508 -18.01 -17.63 -25.83
CA VAL A 508 -19.27 -16.92 -25.51
C VAL A 508 -19.04 -15.47 -25.10
N LEU A 509 -18.06 -15.20 -24.23
CA LEU A 509 -17.74 -13.83 -23.77
C LEU A 509 -17.18 -12.97 -24.90
N GLY A 510 -16.24 -13.50 -25.69
CA GLY A 510 -15.61 -12.80 -26.81
C GLY A 510 -16.59 -12.52 -27.95
N GLN A 511 -17.46 -13.48 -28.27
CA GLN A 511 -18.50 -13.32 -29.30
C GLN A 511 -19.51 -12.20 -29.00
N HIS A 512 -19.66 -11.83 -27.72
CA HIS A 512 -20.66 -10.85 -27.27
C HIS A 512 -20.09 -9.60 -26.61
N ASP A 513 -18.76 -9.41 -26.69
CA ASP A 513 -17.98 -8.35 -26.03
C ASP A 513 -18.38 -8.18 -24.56
N MET A 514 -18.29 -9.27 -23.81
CA MET A 514 -18.77 -9.35 -22.43
C MET A 514 -17.66 -9.76 -21.47
N SER A 515 -17.62 -9.13 -20.29
CA SER A 515 -16.68 -9.51 -19.22
C SER A 515 -17.20 -10.68 -18.37
N LEU A 516 -16.29 -11.57 -17.93
CA LEU A 516 -16.61 -12.74 -17.11
C LEU A 516 -17.36 -12.38 -15.81
N SER A 517 -16.99 -11.27 -15.18
CA SER A 517 -17.67 -10.74 -13.98
C SER A 517 -19.11 -10.34 -14.27
N LEU A 518 -19.36 -9.68 -15.40
CA LEU A 518 -20.71 -9.30 -15.82
C LEU A 518 -21.55 -10.52 -16.21
N PHE A 519 -20.95 -11.52 -16.85
CA PHE A 519 -21.62 -12.73 -17.31
C PHE A 519 -22.01 -13.67 -16.17
N THR A 520 -21.12 -13.88 -15.19
CA THR A 520 -21.43 -14.67 -13.99
C THR A 520 -22.42 -13.96 -13.06
N ALA A 521 -22.40 -12.62 -13.01
CA ALA A 521 -23.44 -11.85 -12.33
C ALA A 521 -24.80 -11.92 -13.06
N ALA A 522 -24.81 -11.91 -14.39
CA ALA A 522 -26.02 -12.08 -15.20
C ALA A 522 -26.56 -13.52 -15.21
N ASN A 523 -25.70 -14.52 -14.94
CA ASN A 523 -26.03 -15.95 -14.94
C ASN A 523 -25.51 -16.61 -13.65
N PRO A 524 -26.20 -16.46 -12.50
CA PRO A 524 -25.73 -16.93 -11.20
C PRO A 524 -25.58 -18.46 -11.04
N SER A 525 -25.99 -19.25 -12.03
CA SER A 525 -25.70 -20.69 -12.15
C SER A 525 -24.23 -20.98 -12.53
N ILE A 526 -23.54 -19.99 -13.09
CA ILE A 526 -22.17 -20.04 -13.58
C ILE A 526 -21.28 -19.25 -12.60
N SER A 527 -20.16 -19.84 -12.14
CA SER A 527 -19.19 -19.11 -11.31
C SER A 527 -17.88 -18.85 -12.07
N PRO A 528 -17.09 -17.82 -11.69
CA PRO A 528 -15.84 -17.48 -12.38
C PRO A 528 -14.80 -18.61 -12.43
N SER A 529 -14.83 -19.54 -11.48
CA SER A 529 -13.85 -20.64 -11.37
C SER A 529 -14.27 -21.94 -12.08
N ASN A 530 -15.49 -22.00 -12.62
CA ASN A 530 -16.01 -23.19 -13.30
C ASN A 530 -16.82 -22.86 -14.57
N CYS A 531 -16.65 -21.64 -15.12
CA CYS A 531 -17.55 -21.09 -16.14
C CYS A 531 -17.75 -22.03 -17.33
N THR A 532 -16.67 -22.42 -18.02
CA THR A 532 -16.70 -23.34 -19.17
C THR A 532 -17.38 -24.67 -18.83
N THR A 533 -17.07 -25.26 -17.67
CA THR A 533 -17.67 -26.53 -17.23
C THR A 533 -19.14 -26.43 -16.80
N CYS A 534 -19.69 -25.23 -16.69
CA CYS A 534 -21.08 -24.97 -16.31
C CYS A 534 -21.97 -24.47 -17.46
N LEU A 535 -21.41 -24.30 -18.67
CA LEU A 535 -22.19 -24.10 -19.89
C LEU A 535 -22.81 -25.43 -20.32
N ILE A 536 -24.14 -25.48 -20.41
CA ILE A 536 -24.89 -26.67 -20.82
C ILE A 536 -25.31 -26.52 -22.29
N PRO A 537 -24.84 -27.37 -23.21
CA PRO A 537 -25.29 -27.34 -24.61
C PRO A 537 -26.83 -27.43 -24.74
N GLY A 538 -27.40 -26.55 -25.54
CA GLY A 538 -28.85 -26.38 -25.71
C GLY A 538 -29.53 -25.47 -24.67
N GLN A 539 -28.83 -25.04 -23.62
CA GLN A 539 -29.32 -24.08 -22.62
C GLN A 539 -29.00 -22.64 -23.06
N ALA A 540 -29.92 -21.70 -22.84
CA ALA A 540 -29.69 -20.29 -23.14
C ALA A 540 -29.27 -19.47 -21.90
N TYR A 541 -28.25 -18.62 -22.05
CA TYR A 541 -27.72 -17.74 -21.02
C TYR A 541 -27.76 -16.27 -21.48
N CYS A 542 -27.74 -15.35 -20.52
CA CYS A 542 -27.76 -13.93 -20.76
C CYS A 542 -26.36 -13.41 -21.13
N VAL A 543 -26.17 -12.98 -22.38
CA VAL A 543 -24.90 -12.46 -22.93
C VAL A 543 -24.95 -10.94 -23.21
N GLY A 544 -26.01 -10.29 -22.74
CA GLY A 544 -26.18 -8.84 -22.82
C GLY A 544 -27.25 -8.42 -21.83
N PRO A 545 -26.95 -8.37 -20.52
CA PRO A 545 -27.84 -7.80 -19.53
C PRO A 545 -28.08 -6.32 -19.85
N THR A 546 -29.27 -5.82 -19.51
CA THR A 546 -29.45 -4.36 -19.46
C THR A 546 -28.75 -3.80 -18.22
N LYS A 547 -28.43 -2.50 -18.22
CA LYS A 547 -27.73 -1.86 -17.08
C LYS A 547 -28.48 -1.97 -15.75
N ASN A 548 -29.79 -2.22 -15.79
CA ASN A 548 -30.64 -2.37 -14.62
C ASN A 548 -30.63 -3.81 -14.03
N ALA A 549 -30.06 -4.78 -14.75
CA ALA A 549 -30.15 -6.20 -14.38
C ALA A 549 -29.44 -6.54 -13.07
N LEU A 550 -28.42 -5.78 -12.68
CA LEU A 550 -27.57 -6.06 -11.52
C LEU A 550 -27.70 -4.96 -10.46
N PRO A 551 -27.80 -5.30 -9.16
CA PRO A 551 -27.61 -4.34 -8.09
C PRO A 551 -26.16 -3.83 -8.07
N GLU A 552 -25.95 -2.52 -7.93
CA GLU A 552 -24.61 -1.94 -7.88
C GLU A 552 -23.78 -2.46 -6.70
N SER A 553 -22.73 -3.24 -6.98
CA SER A 553 -21.60 -3.41 -6.06
C SER A 553 -20.30 -3.77 -6.79
N TYR A 554 -19.22 -3.08 -6.39
CA TYR A 554 -17.81 -3.17 -6.83
C TYR A 554 -17.42 -2.57 -8.21
N PRO A 555 -16.62 -1.47 -8.22
CA PRO A 555 -16.04 -0.89 -9.44
C PRO A 555 -14.62 -1.43 -9.75
N PRO A 556 -14.20 -1.43 -11.03
CA PRO A 556 -12.79 -1.65 -11.44
C PRO A 556 -11.93 -0.38 -11.24
N PRO A 557 -10.58 -0.49 -11.23
CA PRO A 557 -9.69 0.64 -10.94
C PRO A 557 -9.52 1.62 -12.13
N PRO A 558 -9.44 2.95 -11.90
CA PRO A 558 -9.43 3.95 -12.97
C PRO A 558 -8.04 4.40 -13.44
N TYR A 559 -7.95 4.85 -14.70
CA TYR A 559 -6.81 5.57 -15.29
C TYR A 559 -7.30 6.75 -16.13
N TRP A 560 -6.43 7.75 -16.40
CA TRP A 560 -6.82 8.99 -17.08
C TRP A 560 -5.95 9.28 -18.30
N ARG A 561 -6.58 9.62 -19.44
CA ARG A 561 -5.91 10.12 -20.67
C ARG A 561 -5.55 11.60 -20.48
N HIS A 562 -4.27 11.95 -20.62
CA HIS A 562 -3.76 13.32 -20.44
C HIS A 562 -3.72 14.12 -21.74
N GLY A 563 -3.45 13.47 -22.87
CA GLY A 563 -3.46 14.12 -24.18
C GLY A 563 -2.64 13.35 -25.23
N CYS A 564 -2.51 13.97 -26.41
CA CYS A 564 -1.71 13.48 -27.52
C CYS A 564 -0.60 14.48 -27.87
N TYR A 565 0.64 13.99 -27.97
CA TYR A 565 1.85 14.81 -28.07
C TYR A 565 2.75 14.32 -29.21
N PHE A 566 3.53 15.23 -29.80
CA PHE A 566 4.44 14.94 -30.91
C PHE A 566 5.74 15.76 -30.82
N SER A 567 6.73 15.38 -31.63
CA SER A 567 8.03 16.05 -31.71
C SER A 567 7.94 17.34 -32.52
N GLY A 568 8.19 18.48 -31.87
CA GLY A 568 8.31 19.77 -32.57
C GLY A 568 9.76 20.03 -32.96
N ASN A 569 10.02 20.07 -34.27
CA ASN A 569 11.33 20.24 -34.93
C ASN A 569 12.42 20.98 -34.12
N ASP A 570 13.48 20.23 -33.80
CA ASP A 570 14.81 20.74 -33.48
C ASP A 570 15.84 19.73 -34.06
N ASP A 571 16.77 20.18 -34.90
CA ASP A 571 17.57 19.36 -35.85
C ASP A 571 18.65 18.45 -35.20
N PHE A 572 18.50 18.08 -33.92
CA PHE A 572 19.51 17.36 -33.14
C PHE A 572 18.93 16.21 -32.31
N TYR A 573 18.27 15.23 -32.94
CA TYR A 573 18.07 13.86 -32.41
C TYR A 573 17.74 13.74 -30.89
N ARG A 574 16.93 14.66 -30.35
CA ARG A 574 16.49 14.62 -28.95
C ARG A 574 15.06 14.09 -28.91
N PRO A 575 14.83 12.87 -28.38
CA PRO A 575 13.49 12.33 -28.32
C PRO A 575 12.65 13.12 -27.32
N THR A 576 11.52 13.60 -27.82
CA THR A 576 10.35 14.08 -27.10
C THR A 576 9.93 13.09 -26.02
N LEU A 577 9.73 13.58 -24.78
CA LEU A 577 9.52 12.75 -23.59
C LEU A 577 10.64 11.74 -23.31
N ALA A 578 11.43 12.02 -22.27
CA ALA A 578 12.37 11.06 -21.69
C ALA A 578 11.68 9.98 -20.84
N LEU A 579 10.65 9.29 -21.37
CA LEU A 579 10.19 8.01 -20.83
C LEU A 579 11.29 6.98 -21.10
N THR A 580 12.09 6.67 -20.08
CA THR A 580 13.28 5.79 -20.20
C THR A 580 13.04 4.36 -19.72
N GLY A 581 11.80 4.04 -19.33
CA GLY A 581 11.41 2.70 -18.91
C GLY A 581 11.27 1.67 -20.04
N PRO A 582 10.96 0.40 -19.68
CA PRO A 582 10.79 -0.69 -20.65
C PRO A 582 9.69 -0.38 -21.66
N ARG A 583 9.91 -0.79 -22.92
CA ARG A 583 8.95 -0.68 -24.01
C ARG A 583 8.47 -2.06 -24.41
N LEU A 584 7.15 -2.23 -24.53
CA LEU A 584 6.55 -3.41 -25.14
C LEU A 584 6.01 -2.99 -26.51
N ASN A 585 6.77 -3.29 -27.56
CA ASN A 585 6.32 -3.09 -28.93
C ASN A 585 5.70 -4.40 -29.43
N HIS A 586 4.51 -4.36 -30.03
CA HIS A 586 4.06 -5.10 -31.22
C HIS A 586 2.65 -5.73 -31.19
N ILE A 587 1.89 -5.83 -30.08
CA ILE A 587 0.55 -6.48 -30.15
C ILE A 587 -0.42 -5.61 -30.96
N LYS A 588 -1.19 -6.18 -31.92
CA LYS A 588 -2.37 -5.47 -32.47
C LYS A 588 -3.66 -6.27 -32.34
N PRO A 589 -4.74 -5.64 -31.84
CA PRO A 589 -4.77 -4.34 -31.16
C PRO A 589 -4.28 -4.47 -29.71
N LEU A 590 -3.25 -3.72 -29.29
CA LEU A 590 -2.87 -3.65 -27.88
C LEU A 590 -3.90 -2.82 -27.12
N SER A 591 -4.70 -3.47 -26.26
CA SER A 591 -5.70 -2.77 -25.46
C SER A 591 -5.05 -1.85 -24.42
N ILE A 592 -5.75 -0.76 -24.08
CA ILE A 592 -5.28 0.19 -23.05
C ILE A 592 -5.12 -0.54 -21.71
N SER A 593 -6.05 -1.45 -21.38
CA SER A 593 -6.03 -2.31 -20.20
C SER A 593 -4.81 -3.24 -20.17
N SER A 594 -4.40 -3.79 -21.32
CA SER A 594 -3.23 -4.67 -21.45
C SER A 594 -1.92 -3.89 -21.28
N CYS A 595 -1.81 -2.71 -21.91
CA CYS A 595 -0.66 -1.82 -21.73
C CYS A 595 -0.56 -1.32 -20.27
N GLN A 596 -1.70 -0.95 -19.67
CA GLN A 596 -1.78 -0.58 -18.25
C GLN A 596 -1.35 -1.74 -17.35
N ALA A 597 -1.87 -2.95 -17.54
CA ALA A 597 -1.51 -4.11 -16.73
C ALA A 597 -0.01 -4.44 -16.82
N TYR A 598 0.58 -4.33 -18.02
CA TYR A 598 2.03 -4.46 -18.22
C TYR A 598 2.81 -3.38 -17.45
N CYS A 599 2.47 -2.09 -17.61
CA CYS A 599 3.18 -1.02 -16.89
C CYS A 599 2.98 -1.08 -15.35
N LEU A 600 1.80 -1.50 -14.89
CA LEU A 600 1.53 -1.70 -13.46
C LEU A 600 2.27 -2.92 -12.88
N SER A 601 2.46 -4.00 -13.66
CA SER A 601 3.30 -5.13 -13.22
C SER A 601 4.76 -4.71 -13.02
N LEU A 602 5.21 -3.68 -13.75
CA LEU A 602 6.50 -3.02 -13.58
C LEU A 602 6.49 -1.90 -12.52
N SER A 603 5.35 -1.69 -11.83
CA SER A 603 5.13 -0.62 -10.83
C SER A 603 5.29 0.82 -11.37
N LEU A 604 5.06 1.03 -12.67
CA LEU A 604 5.18 2.33 -13.34
C LEU A 604 3.78 2.94 -13.61
N PRO A 605 3.38 4.02 -12.92
CA PRO A 605 2.02 4.57 -12.95
C PRO A 605 1.73 5.50 -14.14
N VAL A 606 2.74 5.87 -14.93
CA VAL A 606 2.60 6.60 -16.20
C VAL A 606 2.76 5.60 -17.34
N PHE A 607 1.87 5.62 -18.31
CA PHE A 607 1.99 4.78 -19.50
C PHE A 607 1.53 5.51 -20.77
N GLY A 608 2.25 5.31 -21.86
CA GLY A 608 1.98 5.87 -23.17
C GLY A 608 1.66 4.76 -24.17
N LEU A 609 0.58 4.91 -24.93
CA LEU A 609 0.22 4.04 -26.04
C LEU A 609 0.47 4.79 -27.35
N GLN A 610 1.42 4.31 -28.15
CA GLN A 610 1.71 4.82 -29.49
C GLN A 610 1.09 3.83 -30.50
N ASN A 611 0.38 4.35 -31.51
CA ASN A 611 -0.25 3.60 -32.62
C ASN A 611 -1.10 2.36 -32.25
N ARG A 612 -1.52 2.20 -30.98
CA ARG A 612 -2.21 1.02 -30.40
C ARG A 612 -1.45 -0.31 -30.54
N ASP A 613 -0.12 -0.23 -30.52
CA ASP A 613 0.78 -1.38 -30.63
C ASP A 613 2.06 -1.27 -29.80
N ILE A 614 2.44 -0.06 -29.41
CA ILE A 614 3.65 0.24 -28.64
C ILE A 614 3.23 0.81 -27.29
N CYS A 615 3.55 0.09 -26.22
CA CYS A 615 3.33 0.48 -24.83
C CYS A 615 4.64 0.94 -24.19
N ILE A 616 4.62 2.09 -23.51
CA ILE A 616 5.78 2.77 -22.97
C ILE A 616 5.49 3.14 -21.51
N CYS A 617 6.29 2.69 -20.54
CA CYS A 617 6.01 2.87 -19.11
C CYS A 617 7.00 3.85 -18.43
N ASP A 618 6.57 4.65 -17.45
CA ASP A 618 7.47 5.51 -16.63
C ASP A 618 6.89 5.94 -15.26
N ASP A 619 7.70 6.64 -14.44
CA ASP A 619 7.35 7.14 -13.10
C ASP A 619 6.82 8.59 -13.05
N ARG A 620 7.10 9.43 -14.06
CA ARG A 620 6.80 10.88 -14.03
C ARG A 620 6.40 11.45 -15.39
N LEU A 621 5.53 12.46 -15.33
CA LEU A 621 5.15 13.24 -16.50
C LEU A 621 6.15 14.40 -16.71
N ARG A 622 7.08 14.28 -17.68
CA ARG A 622 7.93 15.40 -18.15
C ARG A 622 7.53 15.83 -19.55
N MET A 623 6.82 16.96 -19.65
CA MET A 623 6.35 17.53 -20.91
C MET A 623 7.30 18.64 -21.39
N ASP A 624 8.27 18.29 -22.24
CA ASP A 624 9.13 19.23 -22.97
C ASP A 624 8.58 19.56 -24.39
N SER A 625 7.35 19.12 -24.65
CA SER A 625 6.80 18.89 -25.98
C SER A 625 5.60 19.78 -26.28
N ARG A 626 5.31 20.05 -27.57
CA ARG A 626 4.15 20.87 -27.95
C ARG A 626 2.86 20.03 -27.92
N PRO A 627 1.75 20.54 -27.35
CA PRO A 627 0.45 19.88 -27.40
C PRO A 627 -0.14 19.94 -28.82
N ASN A 628 -0.78 18.86 -29.28
CA ASN A 628 -1.51 18.85 -30.55
C ASN A 628 -2.98 19.29 -30.36
N ASN A 629 -3.54 20.03 -31.30
CA ASN A 629 -4.83 20.69 -31.13
C ASN A 629 -6.03 19.79 -31.52
N ILE A 630 -6.44 18.96 -30.57
CA ILE A 630 -7.83 18.51 -30.28
C ILE A 630 -8.60 17.65 -31.31
N TYR A 631 -8.26 17.55 -32.60
CA TYR A 631 -9.04 16.73 -33.57
C TYR A 631 -8.37 15.44 -34.09
N GLY A 632 -7.09 15.18 -33.75
CA GLY A 632 -6.28 14.12 -34.37
C GLY A 632 -6.25 12.74 -33.67
N CYS A 633 -6.92 12.55 -32.54
CA CYS A 633 -6.80 11.33 -31.72
C CYS A 633 -8.09 10.50 -31.56
N GLU A 634 -9.18 10.89 -32.22
CA GLU A 634 -10.44 10.14 -32.25
C GLU A 634 -11.07 10.07 -33.66
N SER A 635 -10.47 10.75 -34.64
CA SER A 635 -10.82 10.60 -36.05
C SER A 635 -10.38 9.23 -36.54
N ARG A 636 -11.32 8.44 -37.09
CA ARG A 636 -10.98 7.23 -37.85
C ARG A 636 -10.00 7.63 -38.97
N CYS A 637 -8.98 6.80 -39.21
CA CYS A 637 -8.48 6.62 -40.57
C CYS A 637 -9.64 6.05 -41.37
N GLY A 638 -10.43 6.93 -41.99
CA GLY A 638 -11.64 6.58 -42.70
C GLY A 638 -11.32 5.70 -43.91
N TYR A 639 -12.21 4.75 -44.18
CA TYR A 639 -12.12 3.85 -45.32
C TYR A 639 -11.82 4.59 -46.64
N GLY A 640 -10.80 4.11 -47.34
CA GLY A 640 -10.58 4.38 -48.76
C GLY A 640 -10.03 5.76 -49.10
N TYR A 641 -8.71 5.92 -49.06
CA TYR A 641 -7.91 6.30 -50.24
C TYR A 641 -6.47 5.85 -50.02
N GLU A 642 -5.89 5.20 -51.03
CA GLU A 642 -4.47 4.84 -51.05
C GLU A 642 -3.63 6.12 -51.22
N ASP A 643 -2.41 6.14 -50.66
CA ASP A 643 -1.40 7.19 -50.83
C ASP A 643 -1.78 8.66 -50.51
N SER A 644 -2.08 8.99 -49.25
CA SER A 644 -1.65 10.29 -48.69
C SER A 644 -1.63 10.38 -47.15
N SER A 645 -0.42 10.31 -46.58
CA SER A 645 0.10 11.10 -45.45
C SER A 645 -0.89 11.62 -44.38
N CYS A 646 -1.12 10.84 -43.33
CA CYS A 646 -1.43 11.40 -42.01
C CYS A 646 -0.14 11.95 -41.35
N GLY A 647 0.21 13.19 -41.69
CA GLY A 647 1.27 13.97 -41.03
C GLY A 647 0.98 15.46 -41.27
N PRO A 648 1.11 16.30 -40.23
CA PRO A 648 2.42 16.48 -39.60
C PRO A 648 2.47 16.33 -38.05
N GLU A 649 3.42 15.69 -37.37
CA GLU A 649 4.57 14.81 -37.76
C GLU A 649 4.96 13.89 -36.55
N GLN A 650 5.09 12.56 -36.58
CA GLN A 650 4.48 11.52 -37.44
C GLN A 650 3.95 10.30 -36.65
N HIS A 651 4.15 10.20 -35.32
CA HIS A 651 3.59 9.12 -34.47
C HIS A 651 3.17 9.64 -33.09
N PRO A 652 1.94 10.17 -32.92
CA PRO A 652 1.50 10.73 -31.64
C PRO A 652 1.42 9.66 -30.55
N ILE A 653 1.85 10.01 -29.34
CA ILE A 653 1.76 9.14 -28.17
C ILE A 653 0.54 9.58 -27.35
N GLU A 654 -0.38 8.65 -27.08
CA GLU A 654 -1.47 8.84 -26.13
C GLU A 654 -0.95 8.59 -24.72
N VAL A 655 -0.84 9.62 -23.88
CA VAL A 655 -0.26 9.48 -22.54
C VAL A 655 -1.35 9.37 -21.48
N PHE A 656 -1.21 8.38 -20.59
CA PHE A 656 -2.09 8.09 -19.48
C PHE A 656 -1.30 8.09 -18.16
N SER A 657 -1.89 8.55 -17.04
CA SER A 657 -1.20 8.52 -15.74
C SER A 657 -2.13 8.56 -14.52
N SER A 658 -1.55 8.38 -13.33
CA SER A 658 -2.20 8.66 -12.04
C SER A 658 -2.07 10.14 -11.61
N GLN A 659 -2.78 10.54 -10.56
CA GLN A 659 -3.21 11.94 -10.35
C GLN A 659 -2.44 12.75 -9.27
N GLU A 660 -1.09 12.80 -9.26
CA GLU A 660 -0.29 13.53 -8.23
C GLU A 660 1.00 14.36 -8.68
N LEU A 661 1.01 15.52 -9.42
CA LEU A 661 2.26 16.24 -9.93
C LEU A 661 2.27 17.83 -10.15
N LEU A 662 3.10 18.66 -9.42
CA LEU A 662 4.14 19.73 -9.78
C LEU A 662 3.98 21.32 -9.52
N ALA A 663 4.82 22.01 -8.67
CA ALA A 663 5.15 23.51 -8.63
C ALA A 663 6.29 24.00 -7.62
N VAL A 664 6.42 25.31 -7.24
CA VAL A 664 7.38 25.98 -6.26
C VAL A 664 6.79 27.30 -5.63
N GLU A 665 7.26 27.84 -4.47
CA GLU A 665 6.71 29.01 -3.70
C GLU A 665 7.75 30.13 -3.29
N TYR A 666 7.31 31.37 -2.95
CA TYR A 666 8.11 32.56 -2.50
C TYR A 666 7.47 33.32 -1.30
N VAL A 667 8.18 34.20 -0.57
CA VAL A 667 7.64 34.91 0.64
C VAL A 667 7.95 36.42 0.68
N ASN A 668 6.91 37.26 0.72
CA ASN A 668 7.02 38.72 0.87
C ASN A 668 7.37 39.12 2.32
N ILE A 669 8.31 40.06 2.50
CA ILE A 669 8.80 40.49 3.82
C ILE A 669 8.50 41.96 4.16
N GLY A 670 7.79 42.68 3.29
CA GLY A 670 7.12 43.96 3.57
C GLY A 670 7.77 45.22 2.98
N CYS A 671 7.26 46.38 3.42
CA CYS A 671 7.67 47.70 2.95
C CYS A 671 8.84 48.30 3.75
N PHE A 672 9.80 48.87 3.02
CA PHE A 672 11.00 49.52 3.57
C PHE A 672 11.24 50.91 2.97
N GLU A 673 11.73 51.81 3.81
CA GLU A 673 12.15 53.18 3.46
C GLU A 673 13.68 53.31 3.56
N SER A 674 14.28 54.09 2.67
CA SER A 674 15.73 54.33 2.62
C SER A 674 16.04 55.77 2.20
N GLU A 675 16.81 56.47 3.03
CA GLU A 675 17.37 57.81 2.70
C GLU A 675 18.59 57.74 1.75
N LYS A 676 19.00 56.53 1.33
CA LYS A 676 20.10 56.29 0.38
C LYS A 676 19.61 55.46 -0.82
N GLU A 677 20.28 55.62 -1.96
CA GLU A 677 19.83 55.12 -3.28
C GLU A 677 19.58 53.60 -3.42
N TYR A 678 20.04 52.75 -2.50
CA TYR A 678 19.99 51.29 -2.67
C TYR A 678 19.51 50.53 -1.42
N VAL A 679 18.47 49.70 -1.61
CA VAL A 679 17.84 48.87 -0.56
C VAL A 679 18.42 47.46 -0.43
N LEU A 680 18.97 46.91 -1.51
CA LEU A 680 19.64 45.61 -1.52
C LEU A 680 21.15 45.76 -1.78
N LEU A 681 21.94 44.83 -1.25
CA LEU A 681 23.39 44.76 -1.35
C LEU A 681 23.83 43.42 -2.00
N GLY A 682 25.05 43.41 -2.55
CA GLY A 682 25.58 42.30 -3.36
C GLY A 682 25.26 42.50 -4.84
N ARG A 683 26.28 42.62 -5.69
CA ARG A 683 26.11 43.12 -7.07
C ARG A 683 25.63 42.03 -8.03
N ASN A 684 24.45 42.24 -8.59
CA ASN A 684 24.18 42.12 -10.04
C ASN A 684 22.98 43.03 -10.35
N TYR A 685 23.26 44.24 -10.85
CA TYR A 685 22.25 45.28 -11.00
C TYR A 685 21.75 45.35 -12.44
N MET A 686 20.47 45.05 -12.64
CA MET A 686 19.77 45.29 -13.91
C MET A 686 18.38 45.81 -13.57
N GLU A 687 18.18 47.13 -13.67
CA GLU A 687 16.85 47.74 -13.56
C GLU A 687 15.99 47.27 -14.73
N TRP A 688 14.98 46.46 -14.44
CA TRP A 688 13.94 46.16 -15.41
C TRP A 688 12.71 47.02 -15.13
N ARG A 689 12.36 47.88 -16.10
CA ARG A 689 11.19 48.75 -16.05
C ARG A 689 9.92 47.98 -16.43
N ASP A 690 8.83 48.35 -15.76
CA ASP A 690 7.45 47.93 -16.02
C ASP A 690 7.15 46.44 -15.76
N GLY A 691 8.09 45.72 -15.14
CA GLY A 691 7.92 44.33 -14.73
C GLY A 691 6.95 44.12 -13.57
N THR A 692 6.22 42.99 -13.59
CA THR A 692 5.42 42.52 -12.46
C THR A 692 6.28 41.86 -11.38
N LEU A 693 5.70 41.62 -10.19
CA LEU A 693 6.42 40.97 -9.08
C LEU A 693 6.86 39.54 -9.43
N GLU A 694 6.04 38.81 -10.19
CA GLU A 694 6.25 37.39 -10.53
C GLU A 694 7.31 37.23 -11.63
N GLU A 695 7.28 38.10 -12.63
CA GLU A 695 8.33 38.18 -13.64
C GLU A 695 9.65 38.69 -13.03
N CYS A 696 9.60 39.62 -12.07
CA CYS A 696 10.76 40.04 -11.29
C CYS A 696 11.33 38.89 -10.45
N ALA A 697 10.49 38.03 -9.88
CA ALA A 697 10.91 36.82 -9.16
C ALA A 697 11.56 35.79 -10.10
N TYR A 698 10.96 35.55 -11.28
CA TYR A 698 11.53 34.68 -12.32
C TYR A 698 12.86 35.23 -12.86
N PHE A 699 12.98 36.55 -13.02
CA PHE A 699 14.20 37.20 -13.47
C PHE A 699 15.31 37.13 -12.41
N CYS A 700 14.99 37.46 -11.15
CA CYS A 700 15.93 37.41 -10.03
C CYS A 700 16.07 36.01 -9.39
N HIS A 701 15.74 34.91 -10.09
CA HIS A 701 15.70 33.56 -9.51
C HIS A 701 17.04 33.06 -8.94
N ASP A 702 18.16 33.60 -9.42
CA ASP A 702 19.52 33.32 -8.93
C ASP A 702 19.99 34.27 -7.80
N SER A 703 19.13 35.17 -7.30
CA SER A 703 19.39 36.07 -6.18
C SER A 703 18.51 35.71 -4.97
N ASP A 704 19.06 35.87 -3.76
CA ASP A 704 18.35 35.52 -2.52
C ASP A 704 17.18 36.48 -2.22
N TYR A 705 17.33 37.76 -2.61
CA TYR A 705 16.31 38.79 -2.47
C TYR A 705 16.04 39.50 -3.80
N PHE A 706 14.81 39.96 -3.95
CA PHE A 706 14.47 40.96 -4.95
C PHE A 706 13.55 42.02 -4.34
N ALA A 707 13.66 43.23 -4.87
CA ALA A 707 12.86 44.36 -4.47
C ALA A 707 12.19 45.00 -5.68
N LEU A 708 10.94 45.40 -5.51
CA LEU A 708 10.17 46.17 -6.50
C LEU A 708 9.99 47.58 -5.94
N GLN A 709 10.49 48.59 -6.67
CA GLN A 709 10.22 50.00 -6.36
C GLN A 709 9.18 50.54 -7.33
N THR A 710 8.15 51.18 -6.80
CA THR A 710 7.17 51.92 -7.61
C THR A 710 7.41 53.42 -7.48
N LYS A 711 7.64 54.09 -8.61
CA LYS A 711 7.74 55.55 -8.71
C LYS A 711 6.60 56.11 -9.54
N TYR A 712 5.96 57.14 -8.99
CA TYR A 712 4.92 57.92 -9.68
C TYR A 712 5.54 59.25 -10.12
N TYR A 713 5.64 59.46 -11.44
CA TYR A 713 6.13 60.72 -12.01
C TYR A 713 4.97 61.71 -12.28
N SER A 714 3.75 61.17 -12.39
CA SER A 714 2.49 61.88 -12.61
C SER A 714 1.35 61.05 -12.00
N PRO A 715 0.21 61.63 -11.60
CA PRO A 715 -0.97 60.86 -11.14
C PRO A 715 -1.53 59.84 -12.17
N VAL A 716 -1.02 59.82 -13.41
CA VAL A 716 -1.40 58.86 -14.46
C VAL A 716 -0.22 57.98 -14.91
N GLU A 717 1.00 58.24 -14.43
CA GLU A 717 2.22 57.58 -14.94
C GLU A 717 3.02 56.96 -13.79
N GLN A 718 2.86 55.63 -13.68
CA GLN A 718 3.51 54.76 -12.70
C GLN A 718 4.56 53.92 -13.43
N VAL A 719 5.79 53.91 -12.93
CA VAL A 719 6.88 53.05 -13.45
C VAL A 719 7.38 52.17 -12.31
N ASN A 720 7.39 50.86 -12.55
CA ASN A 720 7.92 49.87 -11.61
C ASN A 720 9.36 49.51 -11.99
N PHE A 721 10.22 49.30 -10.99
CA PHE A 721 11.63 48.96 -11.16
C PHE A 721 11.94 47.70 -10.34
N CYS A 722 12.29 46.61 -11.03
CA CYS A 722 12.78 45.37 -10.42
C CYS A 722 14.28 45.51 -10.08
N ILE A 723 14.68 45.09 -8.88
CA ILE A 723 16.05 45.16 -8.36
C ILE A 723 16.40 43.84 -7.68
N CYS A 724 17.39 43.10 -8.20
CA CYS A 724 17.91 41.88 -7.56
C CYS A 724 19.05 42.20 -6.58
N GLY A 725 19.23 41.37 -5.54
CA GLY A 725 20.39 41.45 -4.64
C GLY A 725 20.43 40.31 -3.62
N ASN A 726 21.56 40.13 -2.93
CA ASN A 726 21.76 38.94 -2.08
C ASN A 726 21.60 39.24 -0.58
N GLN A 727 21.51 40.52 -0.19
CA GLN A 727 21.27 40.93 1.20
C GLN A 727 20.44 42.21 1.26
N LEU A 728 19.66 42.39 2.33
CA LEU A 728 19.04 43.68 2.67
C LEU A 728 20.08 44.64 3.25
N ASN A 729 20.04 45.90 2.85
CA ASN A 729 20.94 46.93 3.36
C ASN A 729 20.61 47.25 4.84
N PRO A 730 21.50 47.02 5.81
CA PRO A 730 21.17 47.07 7.24
C PRO A 730 20.85 48.47 7.80
N ILE A 731 20.97 49.53 6.98
CA ILE A 731 20.67 50.92 7.36
C ILE A 731 19.20 51.29 7.04
N ILE A 732 18.48 50.48 6.25
CA ILE A 732 17.08 50.76 5.87
C ILE A 732 16.12 50.56 7.05
N LYS A 733 15.01 51.29 7.04
CA LYS A 733 14.03 51.26 8.12
C LYS A 733 12.74 50.57 7.65
N LYS A 734 12.35 49.50 8.35
CA LYS A 734 11.05 48.85 8.10
C LYS A 734 9.93 49.73 8.62
N LEU A 735 8.95 50.03 7.76
CA LEU A 735 7.81 50.85 8.13
C LEU A 735 6.85 50.05 9.01
N LYS A 736 6.40 50.65 10.12
CA LYS A 736 5.39 50.07 11.02
C LYS A 736 4.04 50.74 10.79
N GLY A 737 3.13 50.04 10.12
CA GLY A 737 1.70 50.39 10.10
C GLY A 737 1.14 50.95 8.79
N ASP A 738 1.87 50.90 7.67
CA ASP A 738 1.24 51.09 6.37
C ASP A 738 0.26 49.93 6.12
N LYS A 739 -1.00 50.28 5.83
CA LYS A 739 -2.10 49.32 5.73
C LYS A 739 -1.98 48.47 4.47
N GLU A 740 -2.35 47.20 4.60
CA GLU A 740 -2.71 46.33 3.49
C GLU A 740 -3.97 46.88 2.78
N SER A 741 -3.78 47.80 1.83
CA SER A 741 -4.83 48.15 0.86
C SER A 741 -4.78 47.15 -0.29
N ALA A 742 -5.50 46.05 -0.13
CA ALA A 742 -5.86 45.19 -1.25
C ALA A 742 -6.56 46.03 -2.33
N ASP A 743 -6.06 45.94 -3.57
CA ASP A 743 -6.76 46.49 -4.73
C ASP A 743 -7.87 45.51 -5.16
N GLU A 744 -8.96 46.00 -5.75
CA GLU A 744 -10.21 45.24 -5.97
C GLU A 744 -10.11 44.10 -7.03
N LYS A 745 -8.90 43.62 -7.33
CA LYS A 745 -8.62 42.57 -8.31
C LYS A 745 -7.92 41.31 -7.78
N GLY A 746 -7.59 41.26 -6.49
CA GLY A 746 -7.24 40.00 -5.83
C GLY A 746 -5.80 39.49 -5.99
N ASP A 747 -4.88 40.31 -6.50
CA ASP A 747 -3.45 40.04 -6.39
C ASP A 747 -2.92 40.45 -5.02
N ASN A 748 -2.19 39.57 -4.33
CA ASN A 748 -1.63 39.78 -2.98
C ASN A 748 -0.42 40.73 -2.97
N LEU A 749 -0.62 41.97 -3.44
CA LEU A 749 0.41 42.99 -3.54
C LEU A 749 0.26 44.05 -2.44
N LEU A 750 1.11 43.95 -1.41
CA LEU A 750 1.39 45.04 -0.47
C LEU A 750 1.92 46.27 -1.23
N LYS A 751 1.06 47.25 -1.50
CA LYS A 751 1.47 48.52 -2.12
C LYS A 751 2.14 49.41 -1.07
N CYS A 752 3.44 49.64 -1.21
CA CYS A 752 4.13 50.65 -0.41
C CYS A 752 3.85 52.06 -0.95
N ASN A 753 3.85 53.07 -0.07
CA ASN A 753 3.71 54.47 -0.47
C ASN A 753 4.80 54.90 -1.48
N SER A 754 4.53 55.94 -2.28
CA SER A 754 5.42 56.40 -3.34
C SER A 754 6.86 56.66 -2.84
N ASN A 755 7.84 56.12 -3.56
CA ASN A 755 9.28 56.06 -3.24
C ASN A 755 9.74 54.95 -2.27
N ASN A 756 8.83 54.20 -1.63
CA ASN A 756 9.18 53.04 -0.80
C ASN A 756 9.33 51.75 -1.63
N TYR A 757 9.91 50.72 -1.01
CA TYR A 757 10.31 49.48 -1.68
C TYR A 757 9.60 48.27 -1.07
N ILE A 758 9.04 47.40 -1.91
CA ILE A 758 8.58 46.05 -1.51
C ILE A 758 9.80 45.13 -1.60
N ALA A 759 10.17 44.45 -0.52
CA ALA A 759 11.20 43.41 -0.56
C ALA A 759 10.59 42.01 -0.38
N THR A 760 11.08 41.04 -1.16
CA THR A 760 10.62 39.64 -1.16
C THR A 760 11.82 38.70 -1.05
N LEU A 761 11.65 37.62 -0.29
CA LEU A 761 12.63 36.55 -0.10
C LEU A 761 12.26 35.37 -1.01
N HIS A 762 13.25 34.87 -1.77
CA HIS A 762 13.10 33.65 -2.55
C HIS A 762 13.34 32.43 -1.64
N VAL A 763 12.31 31.58 -1.47
CA VAL A 763 12.36 30.45 -0.53
C VAL A 763 12.56 29.13 -1.28
N ARG A 764 13.82 28.83 -1.64
CA ARG A 764 14.21 27.44 -1.90
C ARG A 764 14.29 26.69 -0.56
N ASP A 765 13.59 25.56 -0.49
CA ASP A 765 13.31 24.84 0.76
C ASP A 765 14.60 24.29 1.44
N LYS A 766 14.73 24.56 2.76
CA LYS A 766 15.68 24.04 3.79
C LYS A 766 17.16 24.52 3.81
N TYR A 767 17.52 25.27 4.88
CA TYR A 767 18.78 25.19 5.66
C TYR A 767 18.65 26.02 6.98
N THR A 768 18.37 25.48 8.17
CA THR A 768 19.32 24.86 9.14
C THR A 768 20.76 25.39 9.23
N ALA A 769 21.08 26.63 8.81
CA ALA A 769 22.49 27.09 8.70
C ALA A 769 22.93 28.37 9.46
N MET A 770 22.06 29.11 10.17
CA MET A 770 22.40 30.50 10.60
C MET A 770 22.76 30.72 12.09
N ILE A 771 22.87 29.68 12.93
CA ILE A 771 23.41 29.79 14.31
C ILE A 771 24.66 28.92 14.53
N ALA A 772 24.91 27.92 13.67
CA ALA A 772 26.12 27.08 13.72
C ALA A 772 27.35 27.70 13.03
N PHE A 773 27.21 28.85 12.36
CA PHE A 773 28.22 29.36 11.43
C PHE A 773 29.49 29.90 12.11
N GLU A 774 29.42 30.34 13.37
CA GLU A 774 30.63 30.71 14.14
C GLU A 774 31.44 29.50 14.63
N TRP A 775 30.82 28.32 14.73
CA TRP A 775 31.51 27.06 15.08
C TRP A 775 32.02 26.31 13.84
N LEU A 776 31.32 26.43 12.71
CA LEU A 776 31.62 25.70 11.48
C LEU A 776 32.81 26.26 10.69
N THR A 777 33.19 27.54 10.83
CA THR A 777 34.39 28.08 10.15
C THR A 777 35.69 27.41 10.63
N TRP A 778 35.72 26.91 11.87
CA TRP A 778 36.82 26.10 12.38
C TRP A 778 36.82 24.68 11.77
N ILE A 779 35.65 24.01 11.76
CA ILE A 779 35.50 22.62 11.28
C ILE A 779 35.58 22.51 9.74
N ALA A 780 35.11 23.51 8.99
CA ALA A 780 35.06 23.50 7.53
C ALA A 780 36.44 23.41 6.86
N SER A 781 37.51 23.79 7.57
CA SER A 781 38.90 23.58 7.14
C SER A 781 39.30 22.10 7.03
N SER A 782 38.54 21.19 7.66
CA SER A 782 38.90 19.77 7.81
C SER A 782 37.87 18.76 7.30
N VAL A 783 36.62 19.16 7.00
CA VAL A 783 35.51 18.21 6.69
C VAL A 783 35.05 18.22 5.21
N MET A 784 35.47 19.18 4.38
CA MET A 784 35.01 19.36 2.98
C MET A 784 35.36 18.23 1.97
N THR A 785 35.84 17.07 2.43
CA THR A 785 36.29 15.94 1.60
C THR A 785 35.44 14.66 1.73
N THR A 786 34.36 14.65 2.51
CA THR A 786 33.63 13.39 2.83
C THR A 786 32.27 13.24 2.15
N ASN A 787 31.99 12.02 1.66
CA ASN A 787 30.85 11.73 0.77
C ASN A 787 29.45 11.79 1.41
N LEU A 788 29.34 11.68 2.74
CA LEU A 788 28.07 11.57 3.45
C LEU A 788 27.19 12.83 3.31
N PHE A 789 27.80 14.01 3.23
CA PHE A 789 27.10 15.28 3.13
C PHE A 789 26.35 15.45 1.80
N ARG A 790 26.92 14.95 0.69
CA ARG A 790 26.27 14.98 -0.64
C ARG A 790 25.01 14.10 -0.71
N PHE A 791 25.00 12.99 0.03
CA PHE A 791 23.87 12.05 0.07
C PHE A 791 22.64 12.60 0.80
N LEU A 792 22.86 13.30 1.93
CA LEU A 792 21.77 13.87 2.74
C LEU A 792 21.03 15.02 2.03
N ILE A 793 21.73 15.84 1.25
CA ILE A 793 21.12 16.95 0.50
C ILE A 793 20.24 16.40 -0.64
N GLY A 794 20.70 15.36 -1.35
CA GLY A 794 19.93 14.74 -2.43
C GLY A 794 18.63 14.08 -1.98
N THR A 795 18.66 13.35 -0.85
CA THR A 795 17.45 12.71 -0.28
C THR A 795 16.44 13.75 0.22
N ILE A 796 16.92 14.82 0.88
CA ILE A 796 16.08 15.92 1.37
C ILE A 796 15.34 16.66 0.23
N GLY A 797 16.03 16.95 -0.88
CA GLY A 797 15.42 17.60 -2.04
C GLY A 797 14.39 16.71 -2.75
N THR A 798 14.63 15.40 -2.80
CA THR A 798 13.72 14.43 -3.44
C THR A 798 12.37 14.36 -2.72
N ILE A 799 12.36 14.40 -1.38
CA ILE A 799 11.12 14.34 -0.57
C ILE A 799 10.25 15.60 -0.75
N SER A 800 10.84 16.81 -0.72
CA SER A 800 10.08 18.05 -0.91
C SER A 800 9.45 18.12 -2.30
N ILE A 801 10.16 17.64 -3.33
CA ILE A 801 9.64 17.55 -4.70
C ILE A 801 8.39 16.67 -4.77
N CYS A 802 8.38 15.48 -4.15
CA CYS A 802 7.22 14.58 -4.14
C CYS A 802 5.97 15.17 -3.44
N PHE A 803 6.14 15.95 -2.37
CA PHE A 803 5.01 16.49 -1.61
C PHE A 803 4.28 17.63 -2.33
N ILE A 804 5.07 18.54 -2.93
CA ILE A 804 4.63 19.54 -3.91
C ILE A 804 3.86 18.88 -5.05
N ILE A 805 4.35 17.72 -5.47
CA ILE A 805 3.87 16.96 -6.61
C ILE A 805 2.42 16.52 -6.37
N ASN A 806 2.17 15.80 -5.27
CA ASN A 806 0.84 15.36 -4.85
C ASN A 806 -0.21 16.49 -4.78
N LYS A 807 0.12 17.62 -4.13
CA LYS A 807 -0.78 18.78 -3.90
C LYS A 807 -1.46 19.31 -5.17
N ILE A 808 -0.90 19.07 -6.36
CA ILE A 808 -1.27 19.78 -7.59
C ILE A 808 -2.11 18.98 -8.55
N LEU A 809 -1.80 17.71 -8.81
CA LEU A 809 -2.79 16.91 -9.56
C LEU A 809 -4.03 16.58 -8.70
N ASN A 810 -3.96 16.64 -7.35
CA ASN A 810 -5.17 16.66 -6.49
C ASN A 810 -6.08 17.88 -6.77
N ARG A 811 -5.52 19.05 -7.11
CA ARG A 811 -6.32 20.21 -7.56
C ARG A 811 -6.88 20.02 -8.97
N ILE A 812 -6.09 19.44 -9.88
CA ILE A 812 -6.51 19.18 -11.27
C ILE A 812 -7.62 18.11 -11.33
N LEU A 813 -7.59 17.14 -10.42
CA LEU A 813 -8.63 16.14 -10.14
C LEU A 813 -10.01 16.77 -9.93
N LEU A 814 -10.06 17.66 -8.94
CA LEU A 814 -11.28 18.31 -8.47
C LEU A 814 -11.84 19.29 -9.52
N TYR A 815 -10.97 19.91 -10.31
CA TYR A 815 -11.36 20.82 -11.39
C TYR A 815 -11.91 20.09 -12.62
N LYS A 816 -11.36 18.92 -13.00
CA LYS A 816 -11.81 18.14 -14.17
C LYS A 816 -13.18 17.46 -14.01
N SER A 817 -13.73 17.39 -12.79
CA SER A 817 -15.03 16.77 -12.50
C SER A 817 -16.24 17.66 -12.86
N SER A 818 -16.04 18.95 -13.13
CA SER A 818 -17.13 19.92 -13.34
C SER A 818 -17.55 20.05 -14.82
N THR A 819 -18.33 19.08 -15.31
CA THR A 819 -19.18 19.28 -16.50
C THR A 819 -20.50 20.00 -16.18
N ALA A 820 -20.63 20.56 -14.97
CA ALA A 820 -21.79 21.35 -14.57
C ALA A 820 -21.84 22.66 -15.38
N GLN A 821 -23.06 23.11 -15.69
CA GLN A 821 -23.28 24.46 -16.23
C GLN A 821 -22.69 25.51 -15.25
N PRO A 822 -22.19 26.65 -15.73
CA PRO A 822 -21.79 27.74 -14.85
C PRO A 822 -22.95 28.13 -13.92
N TRP A 823 -22.70 28.16 -12.61
CA TRP A 823 -23.71 28.44 -11.59
C TRP A 823 -24.36 29.81 -11.81
N ASP A 824 -25.65 29.83 -12.14
CA ASP A 824 -26.44 31.05 -12.28
C ASP A 824 -27.16 31.32 -10.96
N TRP A 825 -26.42 31.89 -10.01
CA TRP A 825 -26.85 32.18 -8.64
C TRP A 825 -28.18 32.96 -8.51
N SER A 826 -28.71 33.56 -9.61
CA SER A 826 -30.05 34.16 -9.63
C SER A 826 -31.20 33.13 -9.69
N LYS A 827 -30.92 31.92 -10.16
CA LYS A 827 -31.85 30.79 -10.28
C LYS A 827 -31.68 29.74 -9.19
N GLU A 828 -30.49 29.68 -8.57
CA GLU A 828 -30.16 28.71 -7.55
C GLU A 828 -30.96 28.87 -6.25
N ILE A 829 -31.19 27.75 -5.57
CA ILE A 829 -31.88 27.70 -4.27
C ILE A 829 -30.99 26.91 -3.31
N VAL A 830 -30.48 27.59 -2.28
CA VAL A 830 -29.56 27.02 -1.28
C VAL A 830 -30.33 26.60 -0.04
N LEU A 831 -30.38 25.30 0.25
CA LEU A 831 -30.94 24.75 1.48
C LEU A 831 -29.84 24.56 2.53
N ILE A 832 -30.04 25.14 3.72
CA ILE A 832 -29.11 25.08 4.85
C ILE A 832 -29.83 24.49 6.06
N ILE A 833 -29.30 23.41 6.63
CA ILE A 833 -29.78 22.86 7.90
C ILE A 833 -29.02 23.47 9.09
N GLY A 834 -29.74 23.74 10.19
CA GLY A 834 -29.20 24.50 11.32
C GLY A 834 -29.02 26.00 11.00
N GLY A 835 -29.83 26.54 10.09
CA GLY A 835 -29.70 27.91 9.57
C GLY A 835 -30.14 29.03 10.53
N SER A 836 -30.69 28.72 11.71
CA SER A 836 -31.16 29.75 12.66
C SER A 836 -30.12 30.20 13.69
N GLY A 837 -28.90 29.65 13.67
CA GLY A 837 -27.82 30.04 14.58
C GLY A 837 -26.40 29.67 14.12
N GLY A 838 -25.41 30.27 14.80
CA GLY A 838 -23.99 29.99 14.58
C GLY A 838 -23.55 30.22 13.13
N ILE A 839 -22.73 29.29 12.62
CA ILE A 839 -22.23 29.30 11.23
C ILE A 839 -23.40 29.29 10.24
N GLY A 840 -24.48 28.54 10.53
CA GLY A 840 -25.66 28.44 9.68
C GLY A 840 -26.35 29.79 9.45
N SER A 841 -26.59 30.57 10.50
CA SER A 841 -27.22 31.90 10.38
C SER A 841 -26.36 32.89 9.62
N GLU A 842 -25.03 32.83 9.77
CA GLU A 842 -24.12 33.69 9.00
C GLU A 842 -24.10 33.29 7.51
N MET A 843 -24.14 32.01 7.19
CA MET A 843 -24.29 31.56 5.80
C MET A 843 -25.62 32.03 5.19
N VAL A 844 -26.75 31.87 5.89
CA VAL A 844 -28.07 32.37 5.42
C VAL A 844 -28.00 33.87 5.11
N ASN A 845 -27.46 34.68 6.04
CA ASN A 845 -27.28 36.12 5.84
C ASN A 845 -26.36 36.44 4.63
N LYS A 846 -25.23 35.75 4.49
CA LYS A 846 -24.24 36.00 3.42
C LYS A 846 -24.76 35.61 2.03
N PHE A 847 -25.53 34.53 1.88
CA PHE A 847 -26.18 34.17 0.61
C PHE A 847 -27.32 35.14 0.26
N SER A 848 -28.22 35.46 1.20
CA SER A 848 -29.36 36.33 0.90
C SER A 848 -28.98 37.78 0.62
N ARG A 849 -27.90 38.31 1.20
CA ARG A 849 -27.31 39.62 0.82
C ARG A 849 -26.83 39.66 -0.63
N ARG A 850 -26.50 38.51 -1.23
CA ARG A 850 -26.14 38.37 -2.65
C ARG A 850 -27.38 38.13 -3.55
N ASN A 851 -28.58 38.34 -3.02
CA ASN A 851 -29.87 38.16 -3.70
C ASN A 851 -30.17 36.71 -4.14
N ILE A 852 -29.51 35.73 -3.50
CA ILE A 852 -29.71 34.29 -3.73
C ILE A 852 -30.88 33.80 -2.86
N LYS A 853 -31.68 32.86 -3.38
CA LYS A 853 -32.78 32.23 -2.63
C LYS A 853 -32.22 31.24 -1.61
N VAL A 854 -32.59 31.40 -0.35
CA VAL A 854 -32.12 30.55 0.75
C VAL A 854 -33.29 29.92 1.49
N VAL A 855 -33.19 28.62 1.73
CA VAL A 855 -34.14 27.83 2.53
C VAL A 855 -33.43 27.40 3.81
N SER A 856 -33.88 27.93 4.95
CA SER A 856 -33.34 27.60 6.27
C SER A 856 -34.21 26.55 6.94
N PHE A 857 -33.67 25.36 7.16
CA PHE A 857 -34.28 24.28 7.92
C PHE A 857 -33.69 24.25 9.33
N ASP A 858 -34.52 24.48 10.34
CA ASP A 858 -34.10 24.43 11.75
C ASP A 858 -35.32 24.13 12.64
N ILE A 859 -35.09 23.56 13.83
CA ILE A 859 -36.15 23.37 14.83
C ILE A 859 -36.51 24.68 15.56
N HIS A 860 -35.61 25.67 15.54
CA HIS A 860 -35.78 26.98 16.14
C HIS A 860 -35.96 28.08 15.06
N PRO A 861 -36.81 29.09 15.30
CA PRO A 861 -36.92 30.22 14.38
C PRO A 861 -35.63 31.08 14.39
N PRO A 862 -35.31 31.77 13.29
CA PRO A 862 -34.15 32.65 13.21
C PRO A 862 -34.30 33.84 14.19
N LYS A 863 -33.18 34.22 14.82
CA LYS A 863 -33.15 35.29 15.84
C LYS A 863 -33.31 36.70 15.28
N SER A 864 -33.05 36.88 13.98
CA SER A 864 -33.15 38.14 13.26
C SER A 864 -34.13 38.04 12.10
N THR A 865 -34.79 39.14 11.75
CA THR A 865 -35.67 39.22 10.58
C THR A 865 -34.92 38.80 9.31
N LEU A 866 -35.44 37.79 8.61
CA LEU A 866 -34.86 37.31 7.37
C LEU A 866 -35.02 38.35 6.24
N SER A 867 -34.07 38.33 5.30
CA SER A 867 -34.19 39.09 4.04
C SER A 867 -35.32 38.49 3.17
N PRO A 868 -35.92 39.25 2.23
CA PRO A 868 -37.05 38.76 1.41
C PRO A 868 -36.79 37.47 0.60
N ASN A 869 -35.53 37.14 0.33
CA ASN A 869 -35.10 35.94 -0.39
C ASN A 869 -34.69 34.77 0.54
N ALA A 870 -34.83 34.92 1.86
CA ALA A 870 -34.59 33.88 2.84
C ALA A 870 -35.92 33.39 3.44
N HIS A 871 -36.13 32.08 3.38
CA HIS A 871 -37.36 31.42 3.79
C HIS A 871 -37.04 30.42 4.90
N PHE A 872 -37.70 30.55 6.05
CA PHE A 872 -37.55 29.63 7.18
C PHE A 872 -38.67 28.59 7.19
N TYR A 873 -38.28 27.32 7.32
CA TYR A 873 -39.19 26.22 7.60
C TYR A 873 -38.76 25.54 8.90
N LYS A 874 -39.73 25.31 9.79
CA LYS A 874 -39.48 24.58 11.02
C LYS A 874 -39.45 23.09 10.72
N VAL A 875 -38.27 22.48 10.71
CA VAL A 875 -38.05 21.09 10.29
C VAL A 875 -37.21 20.35 11.32
N ASP A 876 -37.67 19.16 11.71
CA ASP A 876 -36.84 18.23 12.47
C ASP A 876 -36.07 17.32 11.51
N VAL A 877 -34.79 17.59 11.35
CA VAL A 877 -33.90 16.84 10.45
C VAL A 877 -33.61 15.43 10.94
N THR A 878 -33.98 15.06 12.18
CA THR A 878 -33.91 13.65 12.63
C THR A 878 -35.08 12.80 12.11
N SER A 879 -36.05 13.40 11.41
CA SER A 879 -37.25 12.72 10.91
C SER A 879 -37.35 12.75 9.38
N PRO A 880 -37.16 11.61 8.68
CA PRO A 880 -37.40 11.48 7.24
C PRO A 880 -38.84 11.81 6.82
N HIS A 881 -39.79 11.82 7.75
CA HIS A 881 -41.16 12.26 7.48
C HIS A 881 -41.27 13.79 7.49
N SER A 882 -40.70 14.46 8.50
CA SER A 882 -40.68 15.92 8.59
C SER A 882 -39.93 16.56 7.41
N ILE A 883 -38.79 15.96 7.03
CA ILE A 883 -38.02 16.37 5.84
C ILE A 883 -38.89 16.30 4.58
N ARG A 884 -39.59 15.19 4.33
CA ARG A 884 -40.46 15.01 3.15
C ARG A 884 -41.62 16.01 3.09
N GLU A 885 -42.28 16.26 4.22
CA GLU A 885 -43.38 17.23 4.26
C GLU A 885 -42.90 18.65 4.00
N ALA A 886 -41.81 19.07 4.66
CA ALA A 886 -41.21 20.39 4.45
C ALA A 886 -40.69 20.58 3.03
N MET A 887 -40.02 19.58 2.45
CA MET A 887 -39.57 19.61 1.06
C MET A 887 -40.74 19.65 0.07
N GLY A 888 -41.85 18.97 0.37
CA GLY A 888 -43.11 19.10 -0.38
C GLY A 888 -43.73 20.50 -0.30
N GLN A 889 -43.45 21.29 0.73
CA GLN A 889 -43.83 22.70 0.81
C GLN A 889 -42.84 23.59 0.03
N VAL A 890 -41.53 23.46 0.27
CA VAL A 890 -40.46 24.20 -0.41
C VAL A 890 -40.58 24.12 -1.94
N ARG A 891 -40.79 22.91 -2.49
CA ARG A 891 -40.95 22.72 -3.95
C ARG A 891 -42.17 23.43 -4.54
N ARG A 892 -43.23 23.63 -3.76
CA ARG A 892 -44.45 24.34 -4.21
C ARG A 892 -44.34 25.86 -4.10
N GLU A 893 -43.63 26.35 -3.09
CA GLU A 893 -43.54 27.79 -2.79
C GLU A 893 -42.32 28.48 -3.44
N ILE A 894 -41.20 27.76 -3.59
CA ILE A 894 -39.88 28.32 -3.96
C ILE A 894 -39.29 27.61 -5.18
N GLY A 895 -39.37 26.27 -5.20
CA GLY A 895 -38.79 25.38 -6.22
C GLY A 895 -37.91 24.29 -5.61
N ASP A 896 -37.34 23.42 -6.46
CA ASP A 896 -36.38 22.39 -6.03
C ASP A 896 -35.01 23.00 -5.67
N PRO A 897 -34.47 22.76 -4.45
CA PRO A 897 -33.13 23.22 -4.08
C PRO A 897 -32.01 22.58 -4.89
N THR A 898 -31.07 23.42 -5.33
CA THR A 898 -29.90 23.04 -6.13
C THR A 898 -28.61 22.96 -5.31
N VAL A 899 -28.58 23.54 -4.11
CA VAL A 899 -27.48 23.35 -3.15
C VAL A 899 -28.02 22.87 -1.82
N LEU A 900 -27.41 21.84 -1.24
CA LEU A 900 -27.66 21.34 0.11
C LEU A 900 -26.42 21.56 0.97
N ILE A 901 -26.54 22.31 2.06
CA ILE A 901 -25.48 22.52 3.06
C ILE A 901 -25.87 21.80 4.36
N ASN A 902 -25.28 20.61 4.55
CA ASN A 902 -25.39 19.83 5.77
C ASN A 902 -24.47 20.41 6.85
N ASN A 903 -25.00 21.40 7.56
CA ASN A 903 -24.32 22.18 8.61
C ASN A 903 -24.81 21.86 10.04
N ALA A 904 -25.96 21.19 10.19
CA ALA A 904 -26.53 20.92 11.50
C ALA A 904 -25.65 19.96 12.30
N GLY A 905 -25.18 20.42 13.46
CA GLY A 905 -24.34 19.63 14.34
C GLY A 905 -24.59 20.00 15.80
N ILE A 906 -24.72 18.99 16.65
CA ILE A 906 -24.80 19.14 18.11
C ILE A 906 -23.61 18.47 18.80
N ALA A 907 -23.17 19.08 19.89
CA ALA A 907 -22.20 18.50 20.81
C ALA A 907 -22.73 18.70 22.24
N LEU A 908 -22.78 17.63 23.03
CA LEU A 908 -23.38 17.67 24.36
C LEU A 908 -22.40 18.05 25.48
N GLY A 909 -21.09 18.08 25.21
CA GLY A 909 -20.06 18.49 26.18
C GLY A 909 -19.97 17.60 27.43
N LYS A 910 -20.41 16.34 27.33
CA LYS A 910 -20.45 15.35 28.42
C LYS A 910 -19.43 14.24 28.21
N ASP A 911 -18.98 13.66 29.31
CA ASP A 911 -18.21 12.42 29.29
C ASP A 911 -19.07 11.22 28.84
N ILE A 912 -18.45 10.24 28.17
CA ILE A 912 -19.13 9.05 27.63
C ILE A 912 -19.85 8.23 28.71
N LEU A 913 -19.34 8.19 29.94
CA LEU A 913 -19.94 7.50 31.09
C LEU A 913 -21.18 8.24 31.64
N THR A 914 -21.37 9.51 31.26
CA THR A 914 -22.45 10.39 31.74
C THR A 914 -23.50 10.71 30.67
N CYS A 915 -23.27 10.26 29.44
CA CYS A 915 -24.18 10.44 28.30
C CYS A 915 -25.18 9.29 28.26
N ASN A 916 -26.48 9.57 28.13
CA ASN A 916 -27.50 8.52 28.02
C ASN A 916 -27.68 8.04 26.57
N ALA A 917 -28.28 6.86 26.38
CA ALA A 917 -28.41 6.25 25.05
C ALA A 917 -29.15 7.14 24.05
N ASP A 918 -30.22 7.81 24.48
CA ASP A 918 -30.99 8.74 23.63
C ASP A 918 -30.16 9.96 23.21
N GLN A 919 -29.33 10.48 24.10
CA GLN A 919 -28.39 11.59 23.82
C GLN A 919 -27.31 11.19 22.81
N ILE A 920 -26.74 9.99 22.94
CA ILE A 920 -25.78 9.44 21.96
C ILE A 920 -26.47 9.25 20.61
N LYS A 921 -27.67 8.66 20.61
CA LYS A 921 -28.48 8.44 19.41
C LYS A 921 -28.84 9.77 18.71
N GLN A 922 -29.21 10.80 19.48
CA GLN A 922 -29.51 12.13 18.96
C GLN A 922 -28.28 12.78 18.28
N ILE A 923 -27.07 12.64 18.84
CA ILE A 923 -25.84 13.13 18.17
C ILE A 923 -25.65 12.43 16.81
N VAL A 924 -25.82 11.11 16.75
CA VAL A 924 -25.68 10.34 15.50
C VAL A 924 -26.80 10.68 14.50
N GLU A 925 -28.03 10.87 14.98
CA GLU A 925 -29.17 11.22 14.12
C GLU A 925 -29.03 12.60 13.49
N VAL A 926 -28.57 13.60 14.25
CA VAL A 926 -28.34 14.97 13.74
C VAL A 926 -27.05 15.06 12.91
N ASN A 927 -25.91 14.62 13.44
CA ASN A 927 -24.60 14.91 12.85
C ASN A 927 -24.20 13.93 11.74
N LEU A 928 -24.97 12.86 11.51
CA LEU A 928 -24.64 11.83 10.51
C LEU A 928 -25.88 11.40 9.71
N LEU A 929 -26.93 10.88 10.35
CA LEU A 929 -28.05 10.28 9.61
C LEU A 929 -28.90 11.31 8.85
N ALA A 930 -29.08 12.52 9.40
CA ALA A 930 -29.76 13.62 8.72
C ALA A 930 -29.15 13.94 7.34
N HIS A 931 -27.82 13.87 7.20
CA HIS A 931 -27.12 14.10 5.93
C HIS A 931 -27.61 13.10 4.87
N PHE A 932 -27.71 11.82 5.21
CA PHE A 932 -28.18 10.77 4.29
C PHE A 932 -29.66 10.94 3.91
N TRP A 933 -30.53 11.30 4.86
CA TRP A 933 -31.96 11.50 4.59
C TRP A 933 -32.23 12.72 3.70
N LEU A 934 -31.49 13.81 3.89
CA LEU A 934 -31.60 14.99 3.03
C LEU A 934 -31.02 14.73 1.64
N VAL A 935 -29.92 13.98 1.53
CA VAL A 935 -29.40 13.52 0.23
C VAL A 935 -30.42 12.61 -0.46
N GLN A 936 -31.03 11.65 0.23
CA GLN A 936 -32.08 10.80 -0.36
C GLN A 936 -33.28 11.60 -0.89
N GLU A 937 -33.64 12.71 -0.24
CA GLU A 937 -34.78 13.54 -0.63
C GLU A 937 -34.45 14.55 -1.76
N LEU A 938 -33.25 15.14 -1.77
CA LEU A 938 -32.87 16.18 -2.74
C LEU A 938 -32.14 15.63 -3.97
N LEU A 939 -31.27 14.62 -3.81
CA LEU A 939 -30.42 14.09 -4.88
C LEU A 939 -31.19 13.60 -6.11
N PRO A 940 -32.38 12.94 -6.01
CA PRO A 940 -33.11 12.52 -7.21
C PRO A 940 -33.48 13.68 -8.15
N SER A 941 -33.79 14.86 -7.60
CA SER A 941 -34.09 16.05 -8.40
C SER A 941 -32.81 16.63 -9.01
N MET A 942 -31.73 16.72 -8.23
CA MET A 942 -30.41 17.18 -8.68
C MET A 942 -29.84 16.30 -9.81
N VAL A 943 -29.92 14.97 -9.67
CA VAL A 943 -29.49 13.99 -10.69
C VAL A 943 -30.35 14.11 -11.95
N LYS A 944 -31.68 14.21 -11.81
CA LYS A 944 -32.58 14.39 -12.95
C LYS A 944 -32.30 15.67 -13.74
N GLN A 945 -31.87 16.73 -13.06
CA GLN A 945 -31.49 18.00 -13.67
C GLN A 945 -30.01 18.05 -14.10
N ASN A 946 -29.21 17.03 -13.74
CA ASN A 946 -27.74 17.01 -13.82
C ASN A 946 -27.09 18.28 -13.22
N HIS A 947 -27.70 18.83 -12.17
CA HIS A 947 -27.32 20.08 -11.54
C HIS A 947 -27.58 20.00 -10.04
N GLY A 948 -26.53 20.13 -9.24
CA GLY A 948 -26.64 20.01 -7.79
C GLY A 948 -25.28 20.06 -7.08
N HIS A 949 -25.30 20.51 -5.83
CA HIS A 949 -24.12 20.54 -4.97
C HIS A 949 -24.50 20.16 -3.53
N VAL A 950 -23.78 19.19 -2.96
CA VAL A 950 -23.96 18.76 -1.56
C VAL A 950 -22.68 19.07 -0.80
N VAL A 951 -22.80 19.93 0.20
CA VAL A 951 -21.74 20.35 1.12
C VAL A 951 -22.01 19.67 2.45
N SER A 952 -21.02 18.99 3.02
CA SER A 952 -21.12 18.44 4.38
C SER A 952 -20.00 19.00 5.25
N ILE A 953 -20.37 19.53 6.41
CA ILE A 953 -19.43 20.11 7.37
C ILE A 953 -19.11 19.07 8.44
N ALA A 954 -17.83 18.89 8.76
CA ALA A 954 -17.36 17.96 9.78
C ALA A 954 -16.26 18.59 10.65
N SER A 955 -16.16 18.17 11.90
CA SER A 955 -15.14 18.66 12.83
C SER A 955 -13.82 17.90 12.67
N VAL A 956 -12.69 18.59 12.86
CA VAL A 956 -11.35 17.98 12.96
C VAL A 956 -11.23 17.00 14.15
N ALA A 957 -12.16 17.05 15.11
CA ALA A 957 -12.33 16.03 16.16
C ALA A 957 -12.62 14.60 15.61
N SER A 958 -12.98 14.48 14.33
CA SER A 958 -13.10 13.18 13.64
C SER A 958 -11.76 12.56 13.22
N PHE A 959 -10.66 13.34 13.24
CA PHE A 959 -9.31 12.91 12.86
C PHE A 959 -8.38 12.74 14.06
N ILE A 960 -8.55 13.56 15.09
CA ILE A 960 -7.73 13.55 16.31
C ILE A 960 -8.62 13.68 17.55
N THR A 961 -8.25 13.00 18.64
CA THR A 961 -8.94 13.18 19.93
C THR A 961 -8.65 14.57 20.48
N ILE A 962 -9.72 15.34 20.75
CA ILE A 962 -9.64 16.69 21.31
C ILE A 962 -10.21 16.64 22.73
N ASN A 963 -9.44 17.11 23.71
CA ASN A 963 -9.94 17.23 25.06
C ASN A 963 -10.94 18.41 25.13
N LEU A 964 -12.22 18.09 25.30
CA LEU A 964 -13.31 19.07 25.41
C LEU A 964 -13.60 19.50 26.87
N THR A 965 -12.85 18.99 27.86
CA THR A 965 -13.01 19.47 29.25
C THR A 965 -12.52 20.91 29.36
N THR A 966 -13.38 21.79 29.89
CA THR A 966 -13.02 23.16 30.24
C THR A 966 -11.79 23.16 31.15
N HIS A 967 -10.79 24.00 30.82
CA HIS A 967 -9.45 24.09 31.43
C HIS A 967 -8.31 23.24 30.82
N SER A 968 -8.14 23.28 29.50
CA SER A 968 -6.80 23.25 28.91
C SER A 968 -6.62 24.35 27.86
N THR A 969 -5.45 24.98 27.81
CA THR A 969 -5.19 26.14 26.96
C THR A 969 -4.98 25.73 25.50
N PHE A 970 -6.05 25.82 24.70
CA PHE A 970 -5.94 25.77 23.25
C PHE A 970 -5.02 26.92 22.79
N ARG A 971 -3.88 26.57 22.15
CA ARG A 971 -2.93 27.54 21.59
C ARG A 971 -3.28 27.98 20.16
N ASP A 972 -4.24 27.31 19.54
CA ASP A 972 -4.81 27.71 18.26
C ASP A 972 -5.96 28.70 18.50
N PRO A 973 -6.10 29.77 17.71
CA PRO A 973 -7.17 30.75 17.90
C PRO A 973 -8.54 30.12 17.62
N LEU A 974 -9.52 30.39 18.50
CA LEU A 974 -10.92 30.09 18.24
C LEU A 974 -11.36 30.86 16.99
N GLN A 975 -11.92 30.16 16.00
CA GLN A 975 -12.44 30.79 14.79
C GLN A 975 -13.85 31.32 15.03
N GLU A 976 -14.09 32.58 14.66
CA GLU A 976 -15.42 33.18 14.75
C GLU A 976 -16.37 32.55 13.71
N PRO A 977 -17.66 32.33 14.03
CA PRO A 977 -18.62 31.73 13.10
C PRO A 977 -18.75 32.49 11.78
N ASN A 978 -18.52 33.80 11.78
CA ASN A 978 -18.49 34.64 10.58
C ASN A 978 -17.43 34.18 9.57
N ASP A 979 -16.21 33.92 10.03
CA ASP A 979 -15.04 33.68 9.18
C ASP A 979 -15.12 32.27 8.57
N VAL A 980 -15.60 31.32 9.37
CA VAL A 980 -15.91 29.95 8.93
C VAL A 980 -17.04 29.98 7.89
N ALA A 981 -18.14 30.71 8.16
CA ALA A 981 -19.25 30.86 7.23
C ALA A 981 -18.84 31.57 5.93
N GLU A 982 -17.92 32.53 5.99
CA GLU A 982 -17.39 33.23 4.81
C GLU A 982 -16.59 32.29 3.92
N ALA A 983 -15.66 31.52 4.49
CA ALA A 983 -14.89 30.53 3.75
C ALA A 983 -15.77 29.44 3.10
N ILE A 984 -16.85 29.01 3.78
CA ILE A 984 -17.81 28.04 3.21
C ILE A 984 -18.65 28.68 2.10
N VAL A 985 -19.20 29.88 2.33
CA VAL A 985 -20.00 30.60 1.32
C VAL A 985 -19.17 30.83 0.06
N ASP A 986 -17.93 31.29 0.19
CA ASP A 986 -17.07 31.52 -0.96
C ASP A 986 -16.67 30.21 -1.65
N HIS A 987 -16.45 29.11 -0.92
CA HIS A 987 -16.23 27.80 -1.53
C HIS A 987 -17.42 27.36 -2.39
N VAL A 988 -18.63 27.49 -1.86
CA VAL A 988 -19.89 27.16 -2.56
C VAL A 988 -20.14 28.07 -3.76
N LEU A 989 -19.97 29.39 -3.61
CA LEU A 989 -20.18 30.36 -4.69
C LEU A 989 -19.19 30.19 -5.85
N ASN A 990 -17.98 29.71 -5.55
CA ASN A 990 -16.99 29.33 -6.56
C ASN A 990 -17.37 28.04 -7.32
N GLY A 991 -18.43 27.33 -6.92
CA GLY A 991 -18.92 26.10 -7.57
C GLY A 991 -17.94 24.93 -7.55
N ARG A 992 -16.91 24.99 -6.68
CA ARG A 992 -15.81 24.02 -6.64
C ARG A 992 -16.22 22.79 -5.84
N ARG A 993 -15.69 21.63 -6.24
CA ARG A 993 -15.79 20.37 -5.49
C ARG A 993 -14.48 20.17 -4.72
N GLY A 994 -14.52 19.71 -3.48
CA GLY A 994 -13.31 19.36 -2.71
C GLY A 994 -13.40 19.64 -1.22
N ASP A 995 -12.44 19.11 -0.46
CA ASP A 995 -12.39 19.27 0.99
C ASP A 995 -11.81 20.64 1.38
N LEU A 996 -12.53 21.38 2.24
CA LEU A 996 -12.09 22.64 2.83
C LEU A 996 -11.64 22.40 4.28
N PHE A 997 -10.34 22.43 4.53
CA PHE A 997 -9.76 22.34 5.88
C PHE A 997 -9.58 23.74 6.49
N LEU A 998 -10.17 23.98 7.66
CA LEU A 998 -10.07 25.23 8.42
C LEU A 998 -9.55 24.95 9.84
N PRO A 999 -8.50 25.67 10.31
CA PRO A 999 -7.57 26.51 9.54
C PRO A 999 -6.75 25.69 8.53
N GLY A 1000 -6.26 26.32 7.45
CA GLY A 1000 -5.66 25.63 6.31
C GLY A 1000 -4.45 24.73 6.61
N TYR A 1001 -3.73 24.95 7.71
CA TYR A 1001 -2.64 24.06 8.13
C TYR A 1001 -3.13 22.69 8.62
N ALA A 1002 -4.40 22.53 9.00
CA ALA A 1002 -5.01 21.25 9.34
C ALA A 1002 -5.03 20.28 8.13
N GLY A 1003 -4.91 20.78 6.89
CA GLY A 1003 -4.72 19.95 5.69
C GLY A 1003 -3.39 19.16 5.67
N LEU A 1004 -2.40 19.51 6.50
CA LEU A 1004 -1.23 18.66 6.73
C LEU A 1004 -1.53 17.46 7.64
N LEU A 1005 -2.53 17.58 8.53
CA LEU A 1005 -2.94 16.51 9.45
C LEU A 1005 -3.76 15.43 8.72
N SER A 1006 -4.53 15.75 7.68
CA SER A 1006 -5.18 14.73 6.85
C SER A 1006 -4.16 13.89 6.06
N GLY A 1007 -3.00 14.48 5.71
CA GLY A 1007 -1.85 13.80 5.12
C GLY A 1007 -1.21 12.72 6.00
N ILE A 1008 -1.50 12.69 7.32
CA ILE A 1008 -1.04 11.61 8.22
C ILE A 1008 -1.50 10.24 7.71
N ARG A 1009 -2.66 10.15 7.06
CA ARG A 1009 -3.18 8.89 6.48
C ARG A 1009 -2.24 8.25 5.44
N GLY A 1010 -1.33 9.01 4.85
CA GLY A 1010 -0.30 8.53 3.92
C GLY A 1010 1.04 8.15 4.57
N PHE A 1011 1.20 8.35 5.88
CA PHE A 1011 2.42 7.94 6.59
C PHE A 1011 2.38 6.43 6.92
N PRO A 1012 3.53 5.77 7.15
CA PRO A 1012 3.57 4.42 7.69
C PRO A 1012 2.76 4.30 8.98
N ALA A 1013 2.05 3.20 9.19
CA ALA A 1013 1.11 3.03 10.31
C ALA A 1013 1.71 3.41 11.68
N TRP A 1014 2.96 3.01 11.95
CA TRP A 1014 3.66 3.36 13.20
C TRP A 1014 3.81 4.87 13.43
N MET A 1015 3.90 5.67 12.36
CA MET A 1015 4.00 7.12 12.43
C MET A 1015 2.61 7.77 12.56
N GLN A 1016 1.57 7.15 11.99
CA GLN A 1016 0.18 7.55 12.24
C GLN A 1016 -0.19 7.36 13.71
N GLU A 1017 0.11 6.17 14.25
CA GLU A 1017 -0.14 5.84 15.65
C GLU A 1017 0.76 6.67 16.57
N MET A 1018 2.04 6.88 16.27
CA MET A 1018 2.89 7.80 17.05
C MET A 1018 2.32 9.24 17.11
N ILE A 1019 1.70 9.75 16.05
CA ILE A 1019 1.08 11.08 16.07
C ILE A 1019 -0.26 11.05 16.84
N ARG A 1020 -1.08 10.01 16.70
CA ARG A 1020 -2.28 9.79 17.52
C ARG A 1020 -1.94 9.70 19.01
N ASP A 1021 -0.93 8.90 19.36
CA ASP A 1021 -0.41 8.70 20.71
C ASP A 1021 0.26 9.94 21.28
N SER A 1022 0.89 10.79 20.45
CA SER A 1022 1.43 12.08 20.90
C SER A 1022 0.36 13.04 21.46
N LYS A 1023 -0.92 12.77 21.17
CA LYS A 1023 -2.09 13.46 21.71
C LYS A 1023 -2.88 12.60 22.72
N ALA A 1024 -2.51 11.33 22.94
CA ALA A 1024 -3.22 10.39 23.81
C ALA A 1024 -2.90 10.57 25.32
N GLY A 1025 -2.93 11.82 25.81
CA GLY A 1025 -2.98 12.11 27.25
C GLY A 1025 -4.36 11.88 27.89
N VAL A 1026 -5.40 11.70 27.06
CA VAL A 1026 -6.82 11.83 27.45
C VAL A 1026 -7.34 10.69 28.34
N LEU A 1027 -6.66 9.53 28.39
CA LEU A 1027 -7.02 8.39 29.26
C LEU A 1027 -6.13 8.24 30.52
N ARG A 1028 -5.14 9.13 30.72
CA ARG A 1028 -4.25 9.10 31.91
C ARG A 1028 -4.46 10.25 32.89
N GLU A 1029 -5.17 11.31 32.49
CA GLU A 1029 -5.42 12.49 33.33
C GLU A 1029 -6.86 12.57 33.89
N THR A 1030 -7.76 11.66 33.52
CA THR A 1030 -9.02 11.44 34.23
C THR A 1030 -8.78 10.52 35.44
N SER A 1031 -8.60 11.14 36.60
CA SER A 1031 -8.61 10.44 37.89
C SER A 1031 -9.94 9.71 38.12
N PHE A 1032 -9.87 8.41 38.37
CA PHE A 1032 -10.92 7.64 39.06
C PHE A 1032 -10.96 8.03 40.55
#